data_AF-A0A930SYW0-F1
#
_entry.id   AF-A0A930SYW0-F1
#
_cell.length_a   1.000
_cell.length_b   1.000
_cell.length_c   1.000
_cell.angle_alpha   90.00
_cell.angle_beta   90.00
_cell.angle_gamma   90.00
#
_symmetry.space_group_name_H-M   'P 1'
#
loop_
_entity.id
_entity.type
_entity.pdbx_description
1 polymer ?
#
loop_
_entity_poly.entity_id
_entity_poly.type
_entity_poly.pdbx_seq_one_letter_code
_entity_poly.pdbx_strand_id
1 'polypeptide(L)'
;MIQMGDNYNQLISAALASAPEDSDLADYARARRLMGMLQDPRLASEDQEARDVLNMRRSQIEAELTRLQSSPEVVAAFEQARSDALQQTFGAEADTVAQEYANYILSDDFQQSLQGLSSEAVAERVQTELMQLNAMNPALQAEVSESLQQQALIRAATEALTQPGEAGDQAEAGVAAAIESFLSYSQTAASTSRHTGNALRALSGGQHSLQEIGQAIARGTRNIRLDDMNNGMAQVRDYLNTLPEGLRRSSLEALAVMEGNGTLGSLIALGSVAGIARTDVPEPGDVGAWATLVGASADLVGNSNHLLRGVSHSQRIFDAMGASSMAQFMTRVGQTADRMDAFADLTINGARAADAINNGARFAARFPVFNGIAAGAGIVADGYAAYQEYQNEDNLGMAMRGVGLASGAASLAAITVMSGPAAPITLVGATVVGLTAWGIDAMWGESDLTGQIRQDLRALGISSQEENTFRDLTTRPVTRPQRGGGTQTHRVAVSDETIRSRAQQADNAQRVALINQYMDQWTDGDEETLIYNVLMDTPTANGEFLDLIEQLDTTTLASEMENSTRAVNLLERMGQAYLEAGREPGPAFSNYLERLATDHNASAIHSFLNRAPDEIQSAVPASVRRSMAESLMAGGTSGTEERAIYRLLNTASDAQFDTLVQEGGLDFLNQLYSELSETQSQGILRRLAQSDDSATQTLGRQFFRAVAREEGQGDAAYLAAGVLSGLSDAEIQALPRSTVQAMGQTMKSYWDSTIFGDSTSRSGFERLQRLGFQFY
;
A
#
# COMPACT_ATOMS: atom_id res chain seq x y z
N MET A 1 -21.13 22.59 10.63
CA MET A 1 -20.42 21.46 9.99
C MET A 1 -19.86 20.44 10.97
N ILE A 2 -18.98 20.81 11.92
CA ILE A 2 -18.47 19.84 12.92
C ILE A 2 -19.62 19.08 13.63
N GLN A 3 -20.59 19.82 14.17
CA GLN A 3 -21.78 19.23 14.81
C GLN A 3 -22.60 18.32 13.86
N MET A 4 -22.66 18.62 12.57
CA MET A 4 -23.34 17.76 11.59
C MET A 4 -22.59 16.45 11.39
N GLY A 5 -21.27 16.50 11.28
CA GLY A 5 -20.42 15.32 11.18
C GLY A 5 -20.55 14.42 12.40
N ASP A 6 -20.59 15.00 13.60
CA ASP A 6 -20.80 14.26 14.85
C ASP A 6 -22.16 13.57 14.87
N ASN A 7 -23.24 14.29 14.52
CA ASN A 7 -24.60 13.74 14.43
C ASN A 7 -24.67 12.60 13.40
N TYR A 8 -24.06 12.78 12.22
CA TYR A 8 -24.04 11.76 11.16
C TYR A 8 -23.31 10.49 11.60
N ASN A 9 -22.11 10.63 12.19
CA ASN A 9 -21.35 9.50 12.70
C ASN A 9 -22.08 8.75 13.81
N GLN A 10 -22.77 9.47 14.69
CA GLN A 10 -23.61 8.88 15.73
C GLN A 10 -24.78 8.08 15.13
N LEU A 11 -25.46 8.63 14.12
CA LEU A 11 -26.59 7.99 13.45
C LEU A 11 -26.17 6.77 12.64
N ILE A 12 -25.05 6.82 11.92
CA ILE A 12 -24.48 5.63 11.26
C ILE A 12 -24.14 4.57 12.30
N SER A 13 -23.46 4.94 13.39
CA SER A 13 -23.06 3.97 14.42
C SER A 13 -24.28 3.29 15.03
N ALA A 14 -25.36 4.05 15.28
CA ALA A 14 -26.62 3.51 15.75
C ALA A 14 -27.28 2.58 14.71
N ALA A 15 -27.31 2.99 13.43
CA ALA A 15 -27.86 2.17 12.35
C ALA A 15 -27.11 0.83 12.22
N LEU A 16 -25.78 0.87 12.18
CA LEU A 16 -24.92 -0.32 12.12
C LEU A 16 -25.09 -1.23 13.35
N ALA A 17 -25.20 -0.66 14.54
CA ALA A 17 -25.40 -1.44 15.77
C ALA A 17 -26.79 -2.09 15.88
N SER A 18 -27.78 -1.57 15.15
CA SER A 18 -29.17 -2.07 15.14
C SER A 18 -29.53 -2.88 13.90
N ALA A 19 -28.58 -3.10 12.99
CA ALA A 19 -28.79 -3.84 11.75
C ALA A 19 -29.18 -5.31 12.04
N PRO A 20 -30.19 -5.88 11.35
CA PRO A 20 -30.50 -7.31 11.47
C PRO A 20 -29.29 -8.17 11.10
N GLU A 21 -29.04 -9.25 11.84
CA GLU A 21 -27.81 -10.06 11.67
C GLU A 21 -27.59 -10.58 10.24
N ASP A 22 -28.64 -10.85 9.48
CA ASP A 22 -28.54 -11.39 8.10
C ASP A 22 -28.65 -10.30 7.00
N SER A 23 -28.42 -9.02 7.33
CA SER A 23 -28.57 -7.90 6.41
C SER A 23 -27.25 -7.37 5.85
N ASP A 24 -27.27 -6.76 4.66
CA ASP A 24 -26.07 -6.17 4.05
C ASP A 24 -25.47 -5.07 4.93
N LEU A 25 -26.30 -4.39 5.73
CA LEU A 25 -25.85 -3.37 6.69
C LEU A 25 -25.08 -3.99 7.86
N ALA A 26 -25.49 -5.16 8.34
CA ALA A 26 -24.75 -5.89 9.36
C ALA A 26 -23.43 -6.47 8.81
N ASP A 27 -23.44 -6.98 7.58
CA ASP A 27 -22.21 -7.41 6.90
C ASP A 27 -21.25 -6.25 6.68
N TYR A 28 -21.76 -5.08 6.29
CA TYR A 28 -20.94 -3.87 6.17
C TYR A 28 -20.31 -3.48 7.51
N ALA A 29 -21.09 -3.56 8.60
CA ALA A 29 -20.57 -3.31 9.95
C ALA A 29 -19.46 -4.30 10.35
N ARG A 30 -19.62 -5.60 10.06
CA ARG A 30 -18.60 -6.63 10.31
C ARG A 30 -17.34 -6.38 9.48
N ALA A 31 -17.46 -6.19 8.17
CA ALA A 31 -16.32 -5.95 7.29
C ALA A 31 -15.54 -4.70 7.73
N ARG A 32 -16.25 -3.61 8.07
CA ARG A 32 -15.61 -2.39 8.61
C ARG A 32 -14.92 -2.64 9.95
N ARG A 33 -15.51 -3.45 10.85
CA ARG A 33 -14.89 -3.83 12.13
C ARG A 33 -13.60 -4.62 11.89
N LEU A 34 -13.61 -5.61 11.00
CA LEU A 34 -12.42 -6.41 10.68
C LEU A 34 -11.30 -5.54 10.08
N MET A 35 -11.63 -4.62 9.17
CA MET A 35 -10.64 -3.66 8.64
C MET A 35 -10.12 -2.72 9.73
N GLY A 36 -10.98 -2.27 10.64
CA GLY A 36 -10.57 -1.46 11.79
C GLY A 36 -9.64 -2.20 12.75
N MET A 37 -9.88 -3.50 12.99
CA MET A 37 -8.98 -4.36 13.78
C MET A 37 -7.62 -4.51 13.11
N LEU A 38 -7.59 -4.68 11.78
CA LEU A 38 -6.36 -4.81 11.01
C LEU A 38 -5.48 -3.55 11.08
N GLN A 39 -6.11 -2.37 11.20
CA GLN A 39 -5.43 -1.09 11.36
C GLN A 39 -5.03 -0.80 12.82
N ASP A 40 -5.52 -1.56 13.81
CA ASP A 40 -5.19 -1.36 15.21
C ASP A 40 -3.81 -1.95 15.52
N PRO A 41 -2.78 -1.15 15.82
CA PRO A 41 -1.44 -1.65 16.11
C PRO A 41 -1.41 -2.55 17.35
N ARG A 42 -2.42 -2.46 18.23
CA ARG A 42 -2.52 -3.34 19.40
C ARG A 42 -2.78 -4.78 19.02
N LEU A 43 -3.48 -5.04 17.90
CA LEU A 43 -3.75 -6.40 17.47
C LEU A 43 -2.45 -7.18 17.26
N ALA A 44 -1.43 -6.55 16.67
CA ALA A 44 -0.11 -7.15 16.50
C ALA A 44 0.56 -7.54 17.82
N SER A 45 0.34 -6.76 18.87
CA SER A 45 0.95 -6.99 20.19
C SER A 45 0.14 -7.93 21.08
N GLU A 46 -1.18 -7.98 20.90
CA GLU A 46 -2.11 -8.74 21.74
C GLU A 46 -2.39 -10.13 21.16
N ASP A 47 -2.49 -10.24 19.83
CA ASP A 47 -2.90 -11.45 19.14
C ASP A 47 -2.38 -11.48 17.69
N GLN A 48 -1.16 -11.99 17.52
CA GLN A 48 -0.50 -12.06 16.22
C GLN A 48 -1.25 -13.01 15.26
N GLU A 49 -1.83 -14.10 15.76
CA GLU A 49 -2.60 -15.06 14.93
C GLU A 49 -3.84 -14.39 14.34
N ALA A 50 -4.60 -13.64 15.15
CA ALA A 50 -5.75 -12.87 14.68
C ALA A 50 -5.36 -11.89 13.56
N ARG A 51 -4.21 -11.22 13.71
CA ARG A 51 -3.69 -10.30 12.70
C ARG A 51 -3.34 -11.01 11.40
N ASP A 52 -2.69 -12.16 11.49
CA ASP A 52 -2.26 -12.94 10.33
C ASP A 52 -3.48 -13.48 9.56
N VAL A 53 -4.51 -13.99 10.27
CA VAL A 53 -5.80 -14.37 9.66
C VAL A 53 -6.46 -13.20 8.92
N LEU A 54 -6.45 -11.99 9.49
CA LEU A 54 -7.01 -10.81 8.82
C LEU A 54 -6.16 -10.35 7.63
N ASN A 55 -4.83 -10.40 7.73
CA ASN A 55 -3.91 -10.05 6.64
C ASN A 55 -4.13 -10.99 5.44
N MET A 56 -4.22 -12.30 5.66
CA MET A 56 -4.50 -13.29 4.62
C MET A 56 -5.81 -13.04 3.88
N ARG A 57 -6.80 -12.43 4.54
CA ARG A 57 -8.14 -12.17 3.98
C ARG A 57 -8.39 -10.70 3.64
N ARG A 58 -7.39 -9.82 3.79
CA ARG A 58 -7.54 -8.36 3.64
C ARG A 58 -8.18 -7.97 2.32
N SER A 59 -7.65 -8.47 1.21
CA SER A 59 -8.15 -8.14 -0.14
C SER A 59 -9.61 -8.54 -0.35
N GLN A 60 -10.02 -9.68 0.23
CA GLN A 60 -11.39 -10.17 0.17
C GLN A 60 -12.32 -9.32 1.04
N ILE A 61 -11.87 -8.92 2.24
CA ILE A 61 -12.62 -7.99 3.11
C ILE A 61 -12.80 -6.63 2.41
N GLU A 62 -11.75 -6.10 1.77
CA GLU A 62 -11.80 -4.82 1.02
C GLU A 62 -12.75 -4.91 -0.19
N ALA A 63 -12.71 -6.01 -0.94
CA ALA A 63 -13.62 -6.27 -2.05
C ALA A 63 -15.09 -6.35 -1.57
N GLU A 64 -15.31 -7.06 -0.46
CA GLU A 64 -16.65 -7.22 0.13
C GLU A 64 -17.17 -5.90 0.69
N LEU A 65 -16.32 -5.11 1.37
CA LEU A 65 -16.65 -3.76 1.81
C LEU A 65 -17.09 -2.89 0.62
N THR A 66 -16.34 -2.93 -0.49
CA THR A 66 -16.65 -2.16 -1.71
C THR A 66 -17.99 -2.59 -2.34
N ARG A 67 -18.26 -3.91 -2.38
CA ARG A 67 -19.55 -4.46 -2.84
C ARG A 67 -20.68 -3.95 -1.96
N LEU A 68 -20.52 -4.04 -0.63
CA LEU A 68 -21.52 -3.65 0.36
C LEU A 68 -21.78 -2.13 0.39
N GLN A 69 -20.77 -1.29 0.12
CA GLN A 69 -20.96 0.17 -0.03
C GLN A 69 -21.93 0.52 -1.15
N SER A 70 -22.04 -0.33 -2.17
CA SER A 70 -22.97 -0.16 -3.28
C SER A 70 -24.32 -0.85 -3.05
N SER A 71 -24.51 -1.52 -1.92
CA SER A 71 -25.78 -2.17 -1.59
C SER A 71 -26.87 -1.12 -1.39
N PRO A 72 -28.07 -1.31 -1.99
CA PRO A 72 -29.21 -0.42 -1.77
C PRO A 72 -29.57 -0.23 -0.28
N GLU A 73 -29.37 -1.25 0.55
CA GLU A 73 -29.65 -1.19 1.99
C GLU A 73 -28.68 -0.25 2.71
N VAL A 74 -27.38 -0.40 2.46
CA VAL A 74 -26.32 0.44 3.06
C VAL A 74 -26.45 1.89 2.59
N VAL A 75 -26.66 2.10 1.29
CA VAL A 75 -26.88 3.43 0.70
C VAL A 75 -28.08 4.11 1.35
N ALA A 76 -29.23 3.42 1.42
CA ALA A 76 -30.44 3.99 2.03
C ALA A 76 -30.24 4.33 3.52
N ALA A 77 -29.56 3.46 4.28
CA ALA A 77 -29.27 3.72 5.70
C ALA A 77 -28.37 4.96 5.88
N PHE A 78 -27.37 5.13 5.02
CA PHE A 78 -26.44 6.25 5.10
C PHE A 78 -27.10 7.55 4.62
N GLU A 79 -27.91 7.49 3.57
CA GLU A 79 -28.70 8.65 3.12
C GLU A 79 -29.70 9.10 4.18
N GLN A 80 -30.38 8.17 4.86
CA GLN A 80 -31.27 8.47 5.97
C GLN A 80 -30.50 9.11 7.13
N ALA A 81 -29.37 8.53 7.54
CA ALA A 81 -28.53 9.08 8.60
C ALA A 81 -28.04 10.51 8.26
N ARG A 82 -27.71 10.78 6.99
CA ARG A 82 -27.34 12.12 6.52
C ARG A 82 -28.52 13.09 6.59
N SER A 83 -29.69 12.69 6.11
CA SER A 83 -30.91 13.51 6.14
C SER A 83 -31.30 13.85 7.58
N ASP A 84 -31.27 12.88 8.48
CA ASP A 84 -31.57 13.08 9.89
C ASP A 84 -30.52 13.97 10.58
N ALA A 85 -29.22 13.79 10.28
CA ALA A 85 -28.16 14.65 10.81
C ALA A 85 -28.31 16.10 10.36
N LEU A 86 -28.70 16.32 9.10
CA LEU A 86 -29.01 17.64 8.56
C LEU A 86 -30.19 18.27 9.26
N GLN A 87 -31.28 17.52 9.40
CA GLN A 87 -32.47 18.00 10.08
C GLN A 87 -32.19 18.32 11.56
N GLN A 88 -31.36 17.52 12.24
CA GLN A 88 -30.93 17.79 13.62
C GLN A 88 -30.04 19.03 13.75
N THR A 89 -29.22 19.32 12.72
CA THR A 89 -28.25 20.42 12.79
C THR A 89 -28.83 21.75 12.32
N PHE A 90 -29.59 21.74 11.22
CA PHE A 90 -30.10 22.94 10.55
C PHE A 90 -31.63 23.07 10.60
N GLY A 91 -32.34 22.09 11.18
CA GLY A 91 -33.79 22.11 11.26
C GLY A 91 -34.46 21.94 9.89
N ALA A 92 -35.63 22.58 9.73
CA ALA A 92 -36.39 22.54 8.48
C ALA A 92 -35.73 23.34 7.33
N GLU A 93 -34.69 24.11 7.62
CA GLU A 93 -34.00 24.97 6.66
C GLU A 93 -32.79 24.30 6.00
N ALA A 94 -32.53 23.02 6.27
CA ALA A 94 -31.33 22.31 5.77
C ALA A 94 -31.10 22.46 4.26
N ASP A 95 -32.14 22.28 3.44
CA ASP A 95 -32.04 22.45 1.98
C ASP A 95 -31.74 23.89 1.58
N THR A 96 -32.29 24.86 2.31
CA THR A 96 -32.05 26.29 2.07
C THR A 96 -30.61 26.65 2.41
N VAL A 97 -30.09 26.16 3.54
CA VAL A 97 -28.69 26.35 3.95
C VAL A 97 -27.73 25.72 2.93
N ALA A 98 -28.01 24.52 2.44
CA ALA A 98 -27.19 23.87 1.42
C ALA A 98 -27.16 24.70 0.11
N GLN A 99 -28.31 25.23 -0.31
CA GLN A 99 -28.40 26.09 -1.50
C GLN A 99 -27.68 27.43 -1.32
N GLU A 100 -27.83 28.08 -0.15
CA GLU A 100 -27.11 29.32 0.16
C GLU A 100 -25.59 29.10 0.17
N TYR A 101 -25.14 27.96 0.70
CA TYR A 101 -23.73 27.58 0.70
C TYR A 101 -23.20 27.26 -0.70
N ALA A 102 -23.99 26.55 -1.53
CA ALA A 102 -23.68 26.35 -2.95
C ALA A 102 -23.53 27.69 -3.68
N ASN A 103 -24.46 28.62 -3.46
CA ASN A 103 -24.41 29.96 -4.04
C ASN A 103 -23.18 30.76 -3.54
N TYR A 104 -22.79 30.61 -2.27
CA TYR A 104 -21.57 31.21 -1.73
C TYR A 104 -20.32 30.69 -2.45
N ILE A 105 -20.17 29.37 -2.64
CA ILE A 105 -19.02 28.79 -3.35
C ILE A 105 -18.92 29.31 -4.80
N LEU A 106 -20.06 29.56 -5.45
CA LEU A 106 -20.10 30.12 -6.81
C LEU A 106 -20.03 31.65 -6.87
N SER A 107 -20.02 32.34 -5.74
CA SER A 107 -20.06 33.80 -5.67
C SER A 107 -18.71 34.46 -5.96
N ASP A 108 -18.77 35.73 -6.40
CA ASP A 108 -17.58 36.57 -6.58
C ASP A 108 -16.80 36.76 -5.27
N ASP A 109 -17.47 36.78 -4.12
CA ASP A 109 -16.83 36.91 -2.81
C ASP A 109 -15.92 35.71 -2.51
N PHE A 110 -16.39 34.49 -2.79
CA PHE A 110 -15.56 33.30 -2.65
C PHE A 110 -14.40 33.32 -3.65
N GLN A 111 -14.66 33.67 -4.92
CA GLN A 111 -13.59 33.82 -5.93
C GLN A 111 -12.55 34.86 -5.54
N GLN A 112 -12.97 35.96 -4.90
CA GLN A 112 -12.07 36.99 -4.37
C GLN A 112 -11.26 36.46 -3.18
N SER A 113 -11.85 35.62 -2.33
CA SER A 113 -11.12 34.98 -1.23
C SER A 113 -10.00 34.03 -1.70
N LEU A 114 -10.12 33.50 -2.92
CA LEU A 114 -9.08 32.69 -3.56
C LEU A 114 -7.93 33.54 -4.14
N GLN A 115 -8.12 34.85 -4.31
CA GLN A 115 -7.08 35.72 -4.86
C GLN A 115 -5.90 35.85 -3.90
N GLY A 116 -4.69 35.60 -4.41
CA GLY A 116 -3.46 35.66 -3.63
C GLY A 116 -3.07 34.34 -2.94
N LEU A 117 -3.92 33.30 -3.03
CA LEU A 117 -3.54 31.94 -2.66
C LEU A 117 -2.69 31.29 -3.77
N SER A 118 -1.83 30.34 -3.40
CA SER A 118 -1.15 29.47 -4.37
C SER A 118 -2.17 28.55 -5.06
N SER A 119 -1.84 28.02 -6.23
CA SER A 119 -2.71 27.08 -6.95
C SER A 119 -3.09 25.85 -6.11
N GLU A 120 -2.15 25.35 -5.30
CA GLU A 120 -2.37 24.25 -4.36
C GLU A 120 -3.34 24.64 -3.25
N ALA A 121 -3.17 25.81 -2.63
CA ALA A 121 -4.08 26.30 -1.60
C ALA A 121 -5.48 26.63 -2.16
N VAL A 122 -5.59 27.05 -3.42
CA VAL A 122 -6.87 27.20 -4.12
C VAL A 122 -7.56 25.84 -4.27
N ALA A 123 -6.83 24.82 -4.75
CA ALA A 123 -7.37 23.48 -4.92
C ALA A 123 -7.84 22.87 -3.59
N GLU A 124 -7.01 22.98 -2.54
CA GLU A 124 -7.33 22.52 -1.18
C GLU A 124 -8.57 23.25 -0.63
N ARG A 125 -8.64 24.57 -0.81
CA ARG A 125 -9.79 25.36 -0.34
C ARG A 125 -11.06 24.97 -1.06
N VAL A 126 -11.04 24.87 -2.39
CA VAL A 126 -12.21 24.46 -3.18
C VAL A 126 -12.64 23.04 -2.80
N GLN A 127 -11.71 22.11 -2.66
CA GLN A 127 -12.01 20.73 -2.26
C GLN A 127 -12.65 20.69 -0.86
N THR A 128 -12.15 21.48 0.08
CA THR A 128 -12.70 21.58 1.44
C THR A 128 -14.15 22.07 1.44
N GLU A 129 -14.48 23.11 0.68
CA GLU A 129 -15.85 23.65 0.60
C GLU A 129 -16.78 22.68 -0.16
N LEU A 130 -16.29 22.04 -1.23
CA LEU A 130 -17.04 20.99 -1.93
C LEU A 130 -17.30 19.78 -1.03
N MET A 131 -16.34 19.35 -0.19
CA MET A 131 -16.59 18.28 0.79
C MET A 131 -17.67 18.66 1.81
N GLN A 132 -17.69 19.91 2.26
CA GLN A 132 -18.75 20.41 3.14
C GLN A 132 -20.11 20.43 2.44
N LEU A 133 -20.15 20.87 1.17
CA LEU A 133 -21.37 20.83 0.38
C LEU A 133 -21.81 19.39 0.08
N ASN A 134 -20.90 18.45 -0.17
CA ASN A 134 -21.22 17.03 -0.37
C ASN A 134 -21.88 16.42 0.87
N ALA A 135 -21.37 16.77 2.05
CA ALA A 135 -21.97 16.34 3.31
C ALA A 135 -23.41 16.84 3.43
N MET A 136 -23.68 18.08 2.98
CA MET A 136 -25.02 18.67 3.03
C MET A 136 -25.96 18.18 1.92
N ASN A 137 -25.48 18.15 0.68
CA ASN A 137 -26.26 17.78 -0.48
C ASN A 137 -25.31 17.36 -1.62
N PRO A 138 -25.10 16.06 -1.85
CA PRO A 138 -24.20 15.56 -2.90
C PRO A 138 -24.61 15.99 -4.31
N ALA A 139 -25.91 16.11 -4.58
CA ALA A 139 -26.39 16.53 -5.90
C ALA A 139 -25.99 17.99 -6.17
N LEU A 140 -26.19 18.89 -5.20
CA LEU A 140 -25.73 20.28 -5.31
C LEU A 140 -24.21 20.36 -5.39
N GLN A 141 -23.47 19.51 -4.67
CA GLN A 141 -22.02 19.47 -4.78
C GLN A 141 -21.54 19.13 -6.19
N ALA A 142 -22.15 18.13 -6.83
CA ALA A 142 -21.82 17.77 -8.21
C ALA A 142 -22.06 18.95 -9.17
N GLU A 143 -23.20 19.64 -9.04
CA GLU A 143 -23.55 20.82 -9.83
C GLU A 143 -22.56 21.98 -9.61
N VAL A 144 -22.19 22.27 -8.36
CA VAL A 144 -21.23 23.33 -8.02
C VAL A 144 -19.81 22.97 -8.49
N SER A 145 -19.39 21.72 -8.35
CA SER A 145 -18.09 21.24 -8.83
C SER A 145 -17.97 21.39 -10.34
N GLU A 146 -18.99 21.00 -11.10
CA GLU A 146 -19.04 21.19 -12.56
C GLU A 146 -18.96 22.68 -12.93
N SER A 147 -19.74 23.52 -12.24
CA SER A 147 -19.75 24.97 -12.44
C SER A 147 -18.38 25.60 -12.16
N LEU A 148 -17.69 25.19 -11.09
CA LEU A 148 -16.35 25.67 -10.76
C LEU A 148 -15.30 25.23 -11.78
N GLN A 149 -15.34 23.98 -12.24
CA GLN A 149 -14.44 23.49 -13.30
C GLN A 149 -14.63 24.31 -14.57
N GLN A 150 -15.87 24.61 -14.93
CA GLN A 150 -16.16 25.44 -16.07
C GLN A 150 -15.66 26.88 -15.91
N GLN A 151 -15.89 27.50 -14.74
CA GLN A 151 -15.36 28.84 -14.46
C GLN A 151 -13.83 28.87 -14.53
N ALA A 152 -13.16 27.84 -14.01
CA ALA A 152 -11.70 27.71 -14.07
C ALA A 152 -11.20 27.58 -15.52
N LEU A 153 -11.87 26.76 -16.34
CA LEU A 153 -11.55 26.61 -17.77
C LEU A 153 -11.74 27.92 -18.55
N ILE A 154 -12.85 28.62 -18.33
CA ILE A 154 -13.12 29.91 -18.98
C ILE A 154 -12.08 30.96 -18.55
N ARG A 155 -11.72 30.98 -17.26
CA ARG A 155 -10.70 31.90 -16.72
C ARG A 155 -9.33 31.62 -17.35
N ALA A 156 -8.88 30.37 -17.33
CA ALA A 156 -7.61 29.96 -17.90
C ALA A 156 -7.53 30.26 -19.41
N ALA A 157 -8.61 29.99 -20.15
CA ALA A 157 -8.69 30.29 -21.57
C ALA A 157 -8.62 31.79 -21.85
N THR A 158 -9.32 32.61 -21.07
CA THR A 158 -9.29 34.07 -21.25
C THR A 158 -7.92 34.65 -20.86
N GLU A 159 -7.32 34.19 -19.76
CA GLU A 159 -5.96 34.57 -19.38
C GLU A 159 -4.96 34.23 -20.49
N ALA A 160 -5.07 33.05 -21.08
CA ALA A 160 -4.22 32.64 -22.18
C ALA A 160 -4.40 33.50 -23.43
N LEU A 161 -5.66 33.74 -23.85
CA LEU A 161 -5.96 34.57 -25.01
C LEU A 161 -5.51 36.03 -24.85
N THR A 162 -5.54 36.55 -23.63
CA THR A 162 -5.14 37.93 -23.33
C THR A 162 -3.63 38.09 -23.14
N GLN A 163 -2.87 36.99 -22.99
CA GLN A 163 -1.41 37.06 -22.90
C GLN A 163 -0.79 37.49 -24.25
N PRO A 164 0.09 38.50 -24.26
CA PRO A 164 0.83 38.85 -25.47
C PRO A 164 1.89 37.78 -25.81
N GLY A 165 2.16 37.58 -27.10
CA GLY A 165 3.22 36.70 -27.59
C GLY A 165 2.77 35.25 -27.88
N GLU A 166 3.73 34.32 -27.82
CA GLU A 166 3.56 32.94 -28.29
C GLU A 166 2.41 32.20 -27.60
N ALA A 167 2.22 32.39 -26.29
CA ALA A 167 1.15 31.73 -25.53
C ALA A 167 -0.25 32.17 -25.99
N GLY A 168 -0.46 33.47 -26.21
CA GLY A 168 -1.72 33.98 -26.74
C GLY A 168 -1.95 33.61 -28.19
N ASP A 169 -0.89 33.56 -29.01
CA ASP A 169 -0.98 33.12 -30.41
C ASP A 169 -1.32 31.61 -30.49
N GLN A 170 -0.78 30.78 -29.58
CA GLN A 170 -1.10 29.36 -29.46
C GLN A 170 -2.54 29.16 -28.99
N ALA A 171 -2.99 29.89 -27.97
CA ALA A 171 -4.37 29.85 -27.52
C ALA A 171 -5.35 30.27 -28.64
N GLU A 172 -5.07 31.36 -29.36
CA GLU A 172 -5.85 31.81 -30.52
C GLU A 172 -5.91 30.73 -31.62
N ALA A 173 -4.78 30.10 -31.94
CA ALA A 173 -4.72 29.02 -32.93
C ALA A 173 -5.55 27.80 -32.52
N GLY A 174 -5.50 27.41 -31.23
CA GLY A 174 -6.31 26.31 -30.71
C GLY A 174 -7.81 26.63 -30.70
N VAL A 175 -8.21 27.87 -30.39
CA VAL A 175 -9.61 28.33 -30.54
C VAL A 175 -10.06 28.28 -31.99
N ALA A 176 -9.23 28.72 -32.92
CA ALA A 176 -9.53 28.64 -34.35
C ALA A 176 -9.74 27.18 -34.79
N ALA A 177 -8.88 26.26 -34.33
CA ALA A 177 -9.00 24.83 -34.63
C ALA A 177 -10.27 24.21 -34.01
N ALA A 178 -10.62 24.56 -32.77
CA ALA A 178 -11.83 24.09 -32.12
C ALA A 178 -13.09 24.55 -32.87
N ILE A 179 -13.15 25.83 -33.28
CA ILE A 179 -14.26 26.38 -34.06
C ILE A 179 -14.35 25.73 -35.43
N GLU A 180 -13.22 25.55 -36.11
CA GLU A 180 -13.18 24.87 -37.41
C GLU A 180 -13.71 23.43 -37.31
N SER A 181 -13.22 22.67 -36.33
CA SER A 181 -13.64 21.29 -36.12
C SER A 181 -15.13 21.19 -35.77
N PHE A 182 -15.64 22.09 -34.91
CA PHE A 182 -17.06 22.19 -34.60
C PHE A 182 -17.93 22.52 -35.82
N LEU A 183 -17.51 23.48 -36.66
CA LEU A 183 -18.25 23.85 -37.87
C LEU A 183 -18.25 22.69 -38.88
N SER A 184 -17.15 21.95 -38.99
CA SER A 184 -17.03 20.77 -39.85
C SER A 184 -17.90 19.61 -39.37
N TYR A 185 -17.89 19.33 -38.06
CA TYR A 185 -18.83 18.40 -37.43
C TYR A 185 -20.28 18.81 -37.70
N SER A 186 -20.60 20.09 -37.48
CA SER A 186 -21.95 20.62 -37.64
C SER A 186 -22.42 20.54 -39.11
N GLN A 187 -21.52 20.74 -40.08
CA GLN A 187 -21.83 20.51 -41.50
C GLN A 187 -22.14 19.04 -41.80
N THR A 188 -21.35 18.13 -41.24
CA THR A 188 -21.54 16.67 -41.38
C THR A 188 -22.87 16.25 -40.76
N ALA A 189 -23.18 16.70 -39.55
CA ALA A 189 -24.44 16.44 -38.86
C ALA A 189 -25.64 17.10 -39.58
N ALA A 190 -25.49 18.31 -40.10
CA ALA A 190 -26.50 19.03 -40.89
C ALA A 190 -26.90 18.33 -42.20
N SER A 191 -26.03 17.47 -42.74
CA SER A 191 -26.40 16.62 -43.89
C SER A 191 -27.52 15.61 -43.54
N THR A 192 -27.72 15.35 -42.24
CA THR A 192 -28.72 14.40 -41.73
C THR A 192 -29.97 15.05 -41.11
N SER A 193 -29.93 16.35 -40.74
CA SER A 193 -31.05 17.08 -40.07
C SER A 193 -31.50 18.34 -40.82
N ARG A 194 -32.83 18.57 -40.92
CA ARG A 194 -33.43 19.57 -41.84
C ARG A 194 -33.39 21.03 -41.35
N HIS A 195 -33.26 21.31 -40.05
CA HIS A 195 -33.39 22.68 -39.53
C HIS A 195 -32.07 23.41 -39.29
N THR A 196 -31.05 22.76 -38.73
CA THR A 196 -29.69 23.32 -38.56
C THR A 196 -28.95 23.44 -39.89
N GLY A 197 -29.35 22.64 -40.89
CA GLY A 197 -28.63 22.55 -42.15
C GLY A 197 -28.75 23.72 -43.12
N ASN A 198 -29.64 24.70 -42.90
CA ASN A 198 -29.76 25.84 -43.80
C ASN A 198 -28.70 26.93 -43.53
N ALA A 199 -28.41 27.23 -42.26
CA ALA A 199 -27.37 28.19 -41.90
C ALA A 199 -25.96 27.64 -42.22
N LEU A 200 -25.73 26.36 -41.94
CA LEU A 200 -24.44 25.70 -42.20
C LEU A 200 -24.22 25.37 -43.69
N ARG A 201 -25.28 25.14 -44.48
CA ARG A 201 -25.15 25.08 -45.96
C ARG A 201 -24.81 26.42 -46.57
N ALA A 202 -25.30 27.53 -46.01
CA ALA A 202 -24.92 28.87 -46.46
C ALA A 202 -23.41 29.11 -46.29
N LEU A 203 -22.84 28.64 -45.16
CA LEU A 203 -21.39 28.66 -44.92
C LEU A 203 -20.60 27.78 -45.90
N SER A 204 -21.14 26.63 -46.33
CA SER A 204 -20.48 25.74 -47.30
C SER A 204 -20.36 26.30 -48.74
N GLY A 205 -21.18 27.31 -49.07
CA GLY A 205 -21.15 27.98 -50.37
C GLY A 205 -20.33 29.28 -50.40
N GLY A 206 -19.72 29.65 -49.26
CA GLY A 206 -18.90 30.85 -49.14
C GLY A 206 -17.57 30.74 -49.89
N GLN A 207 -16.98 31.89 -50.24
CA GLN A 207 -15.64 31.96 -50.84
C GLN A 207 -14.51 31.70 -49.84
N HIS A 208 -14.83 31.53 -48.56
CA HIS A 208 -13.88 31.43 -47.45
C HIS A 208 -13.93 30.04 -46.82
N SER A 209 -12.77 29.53 -46.41
CA SER A 209 -12.69 28.23 -45.74
C SER A 209 -13.20 28.31 -44.29
N LEU A 210 -13.59 27.18 -43.71
CA LEU A 210 -13.92 27.10 -42.28
C LEU A 210 -12.76 27.53 -41.40
N GLN A 211 -11.53 27.26 -41.83
CA GLN A 211 -10.31 27.72 -41.18
C GLN A 211 -10.23 29.26 -41.12
N GLU A 212 -10.51 29.96 -42.23
CA GLU A 212 -10.49 31.43 -42.27
C GLU A 212 -11.56 32.04 -41.35
N ILE A 213 -12.73 31.39 -41.29
CA ILE A 213 -13.83 31.78 -40.40
C ILE A 213 -13.45 31.55 -38.93
N GLY A 214 -12.86 30.39 -38.60
CA GLY A 214 -12.40 30.05 -37.25
C GLY A 214 -11.33 31.01 -36.75
N GLN A 215 -10.35 31.35 -37.58
CA GLN A 215 -9.32 32.34 -37.26
C GLN A 215 -9.89 33.74 -37.06
N ALA A 216 -10.84 34.16 -37.88
CA ALA A 216 -11.50 35.46 -37.73
C ALA A 216 -12.25 35.58 -36.39
N ILE A 217 -12.96 34.53 -35.99
CA ILE A 217 -13.68 34.52 -34.71
C ILE A 217 -12.70 34.46 -33.54
N ALA A 218 -11.68 33.60 -33.60
CA ALA A 218 -10.63 33.51 -32.58
C ALA A 218 -9.91 34.86 -32.35
N ARG A 219 -9.58 35.59 -33.42
CA ARG A 219 -9.01 36.95 -33.32
C ARG A 219 -9.95 37.94 -32.66
N GLY A 220 -11.24 37.85 -32.96
CA GLY A 220 -12.26 38.66 -32.28
C GLY A 220 -12.31 38.38 -30.77
N THR A 221 -12.03 37.14 -30.36
CA THR A 221 -12.06 36.73 -28.94
C THR A 221 -10.84 37.17 -28.13
N ARG A 222 -9.72 37.49 -28.79
CA ARG A 222 -8.45 37.86 -28.14
C ARG A 222 -8.54 39.08 -27.22
N ASN A 223 -9.50 39.98 -27.48
CA ASN A 223 -9.65 41.24 -26.74
C ASN A 223 -10.80 41.23 -25.73
N ILE A 224 -11.47 40.09 -25.54
CA ILE A 224 -12.57 39.99 -24.57
C ILE A 224 -11.99 40.02 -23.15
N ARG A 225 -12.52 40.89 -22.30
CA ARG A 225 -12.24 40.87 -20.86
C ARG A 225 -13.32 40.04 -20.15
N LEU A 226 -12.91 39.22 -19.18
CA LEU A 226 -13.76 38.30 -18.41
C LEU A 226 -14.92 38.98 -17.68
N ASP A 227 -14.71 40.20 -17.19
CA ASP A 227 -15.67 41.00 -16.44
C ASP A 227 -16.83 41.53 -17.30
N ASP A 228 -16.76 41.33 -18.62
CA ASP A 228 -17.71 41.88 -19.56
C ASP A 228 -18.08 40.91 -20.69
N MET A 229 -18.30 39.61 -20.38
CA MET A 229 -18.71 38.61 -21.38
C MET A 229 -19.94 39.04 -22.20
N ASN A 230 -20.87 39.76 -21.57
CA ASN A 230 -22.06 40.30 -22.25
C ASN A 230 -21.70 41.34 -23.33
N ASN A 231 -20.69 42.19 -23.10
CA ASN A 231 -20.15 43.05 -24.17
C ASN A 231 -19.06 42.35 -25.01
N GLY A 232 -18.48 41.24 -24.55
CA GLY A 232 -17.50 40.46 -25.29
C GLY A 232 -18.04 39.99 -26.63
N MET A 233 -19.31 39.56 -26.67
CA MET A 233 -19.97 39.23 -27.94
C MET A 233 -20.17 40.44 -28.85
N ALA A 234 -20.47 41.61 -28.28
CA ALA A 234 -20.52 42.85 -29.05
C ALA A 234 -19.15 43.20 -29.63
N GLN A 235 -18.06 43.02 -28.86
CA GLN A 235 -16.69 43.25 -29.30
C GLN A 235 -16.26 42.28 -30.41
N VAL A 236 -16.60 40.99 -30.31
CA VAL A 236 -16.37 40.02 -31.39
C VAL A 236 -17.11 40.45 -32.65
N ARG A 237 -18.40 40.81 -32.54
CA ARG A 237 -19.19 41.29 -33.69
C ARG A 237 -18.59 42.57 -34.29
N ASP A 238 -18.18 43.52 -33.47
CA ASP A 238 -17.55 44.77 -33.90
C ASP A 238 -16.24 44.51 -34.65
N TYR A 239 -15.40 43.59 -34.14
CA TYR A 239 -14.21 43.15 -34.85
C TYR A 239 -14.55 42.51 -36.19
N LEU A 240 -15.47 41.54 -36.22
CA LEU A 240 -15.88 40.86 -37.45
C LEU A 240 -16.46 41.83 -38.49
N ASN A 241 -17.10 42.92 -38.05
CA ASN A 241 -17.61 43.98 -38.92
C ASN A 241 -16.53 44.76 -39.68
N THR A 242 -15.28 44.72 -39.21
CA THR A 242 -14.13 45.35 -39.88
C THR A 242 -13.50 44.49 -40.99
N LEU A 243 -13.90 43.21 -41.10
CA LEU A 243 -13.36 42.27 -42.08
C LEU A 243 -13.89 42.53 -43.51
N PRO A 244 -13.20 42.06 -44.55
CA PRO A 244 -13.71 42.10 -45.93
C PRO A 244 -15.10 41.48 -46.04
N GLU A 245 -15.96 42.02 -46.92
CA GLU A 245 -17.40 41.73 -46.93
C GLU A 245 -17.74 40.23 -46.93
N GLY A 246 -17.03 39.42 -47.71
CA GLY A 246 -17.23 37.97 -47.77
C GLY A 246 -16.91 37.25 -46.46
N LEU A 247 -15.78 37.58 -45.83
CA LEU A 247 -15.34 36.97 -44.58
C LEU A 247 -16.19 37.47 -43.40
N ARG A 248 -16.56 38.76 -43.40
CA ARG A 248 -17.48 39.35 -42.42
C ARG A 248 -18.82 38.62 -42.39
N ARG A 249 -19.47 38.45 -43.55
CA ARG A 249 -20.79 37.79 -43.63
C ARG A 249 -20.71 36.35 -43.09
N SER A 250 -19.73 35.58 -43.59
CA SER A 250 -19.56 34.17 -43.20
C SER A 250 -19.22 34.02 -41.71
N SER A 251 -18.39 34.91 -41.16
CA SER A 251 -18.00 34.85 -39.74
C SER A 251 -19.14 35.28 -38.80
N LEU A 252 -19.94 36.28 -39.16
CA LEU A 252 -21.11 36.68 -38.38
C LEU A 252 -22.21 35.62 -38.40
N GLU A 253 -22.42 34.94 -39.54
CA GLU A 253 -23.35 33.82 -39.65
C GLU A 253 -22.91 32.62 -38.78
N ALA A 254 -21.62 32.25 -38.82
CA ALA A 254 -21.06 31.21 -37.98
C ALA A 254 -21.14 31.57 -36.48
N LEU A 255 -20.84 32.82 -36.12
CA LEU A 255 -20.96 33.32 -34.76
C LEU A 255 -22.41 33.22 -34.24
N ALA A 256 -23.40 33.61 -35.07
CA ALA A 256 -24.81 33.52 -34.69
C ALA A 256 -25.28 32.07 -34.48
N VAL A 257 -24.74 31.11 -35.24
CA VAL A 257 -25.03 29.67 -35.03
C VAL A 257 -24.45 29.18 -33.71
N MET A 258 -23.19 29.53 -33.39
CA MET A 258 -22.56 29.14 -32.12
C MET A 258 -23.23 29.79 -30.91
N GLU A 259 -23.67 31.05 -31.04
CA GLU A 259 -24.42 31.76 -30.01
C GLU A 259 -25.82 31.16 -29.79
N GLY A 260 -26.54 30.86 -30.88
CA GLY A 260 -27.86 30.24 -30.79
C GLY A 260 -27.86 28.85 -30.15
N ASN A 261 -26.70 28.16 -30.18
CA ASN A 261 -26.48 26.87 -29.52
C ASN A 261 -25.75 26.99 -28.17
N GLY A 262 -25.30 28.20 -27.79
CA GLY A 262 -24.45 28.48 -26.62
C GLY A 262 -23.15 27.66 -26.53
N THR A 263 -22.62 27.20 -27.68
CA THR A 263 -21.38 26.39 -27.73
C THR A 263 -20.12 27.24 -27.73
N LEU A 264 -20.21 28.55 -28.01
CA LEU A 264 -19.04 29.42 -28.19
C LEU A 264 -18.12 29.46 -26.96
N GLY A 265 -18.67 29.55 -25.75
CA GLY A 265 -17.87 29.59 -24.52
C GLY A 265 -17.04 28.31 -24.34
N SER A 266 -17.65 27.14 -24.57
CA SER A 266 -16.96 25.85 -24.50
C SER A 266 -15.89 25.69 -25.58
N LEU A 267 -16.14 26.21 -26.80
CA LEU A 267 -15.16 26.19 -27.90
C LEU A 267 -13.95 27.09 -27.61
N ILE A 268 -14.18 28.28 -27.04
CA ILE A 268 -13.12 29.18 -26.61
C ILE A 268 -12.28 28.52 -25.50
N ALA A 269 -12.94 27.92 -24.50
CA ALA A 269 -12.28 27.26 -23.39
C ALA A 269 -11.43 26.06 -23.85
N LEU A 270 -12.04 25.14 -24.59
CA LEU A 270 -11.39 23.94 -25.12
C LEU A 270 -10.23 24.29 -26.04
N GLY A 271 -10.47 25.19 -27.00
CA GLY A 271 -9.47 25.57 -27.98
C GLY A 271 -8.27 26.28 -27.36
N SER A 272 -8.49 27.16 -26.38
CA SER A 272 -7.40 27.88 -25.72
C SER A 272 -6.50 26.92 -24.95
N VAL A 273 -7.09 26.00 -24.18
CA VAL A 273 -6.33 24.97 -23.44
C VAL A 273 -5.58 24.05 -24.39
N ALA A 274 -6.24 23.57 -25.45
CA ALA A 274 -5.63 22.69 -26.45
C ALA A 274 -4.45 23.38 -27.16
N GLY A 275 -4.59 24.66 -27.49
CA GLY A 275 -3.53 25.48 -28.08
C GLY A 275 -2.29 25.58 -27.20
N ILE A 276 -2.46 25.91 -25.92
CA ILE A 276 -1.36 26.03 -24.95
C ILE A 276 -0.70 24.68 -24.69
N ALA A 277 -1.51 23.63 -24.50
CA ALA A 277 -1.03 22.28 -24.23
C ALA A 277 -0.41 21.61 -25.47
N ARG A 278 -0.57 22.22 -26.65
CA ARG A 278 -0.22 21.65 -27.95
C ARG A 278 -0.86 20.28 -28.17
N THR A 279 -2.10 20.13 -27.72
CA THR A 279 -2.90 18.91 -27.87
C THR A 279 -3.94 19.10 -28.96
N ASP A 280 -4.29 18.03 -29.66
CA ASP A 280 -5.31 18.08 -30.70
C ASP A 280 -6.71 18.32 -30.11
N VAL A 281 -7.51 19.13 -30.81
CA VAL A 281 -8.96 19.22 -30.57
C VAL A 281 -9.65 17.99 -31.15
N PRO A 282 -10.83 17.57 -30.64
CA PRO A 282 -11.54 16.41 -31.18
C PRO A 282 -11.68 16.50 -32.70
N GLU A 283 -11.35 15.42 -33.41
CA GLU A 283 -11.42 15.41 -34.87
C GLU A 283 -12.88 15.60 -35.34
N PRO A 284 -13.12 16.24 -36.50
CA PRO A 284 -14.48 16.46 -37.00
C PRO A 284 -15.32 15.19 -37.19
N GLY A 285 -14.66 14.04 -37.34
CA GLY A 285 -15.29 12.72 -37.49
C GLY A 285 -15.66 12.03 -36.17
N ASP A 286 -15.20 12.55 -35.03
CA ASP A 286 -15.52 12.00 -33.71
C ASP A 286 -16.88 12.55 -33.22
N VAL A 287 -17.93 11.96 -33.78
CA VAL A 287 -19.32 12.33 -33.47
C VAL A 287 -19.64 12.14 -31.98
N GLY A 288 -18.99 11.20 -31.29
CA GLY A 288 -19.21 10.92 -29.87
C GLY A 288 -18.63 12.00 -28.98
N ALA A 289 -17.38 12.41 -29.22
CA ALA A 289 -16.73 13.50 -28.48
C ALA A 289 -17.47 14.84 -28.68
N TRP A 290 -17.84 15.16 -29.93
CA TRP A 290 -18.59 16.38 -30.23
C TRP A 290 -20.02 16.35 -29.70
N ALA A 291 -20.73 15.21 -29.75
CA ALA A 291 -22.07 15.10 -29.15
C ALA A 291 -22.04 15.24 -27.63
N THR A 292 -20.99 14.74 -26.97
CA THR A 292 -20.78 14.91 -25.52
C THR A 292 -20.52 16.38 -25.17
N LEU A 293 -19.65 17.06 -25.94
CA LEU A 293 -19.35 18.48 -25.75
C LEU A 293 -20.56 19.38 -26.02
N VAL A 294 -21.32 19.09 -27.08
CA VAL A 294 -22.54 19.82 -27.45
C VAL A 294 -23.67 19.52 -26.47
N GLY A 295 -23.80 18.28 -25.99
CA GLY A 295 -24.75 17.90 -24.94
C GLY A 295 -24.48 18.65 -23.64
N ALA A 296 -23.24 18.63 -23.16
CA ALA A 296 -22.82 19.35 -21.95
C ALA A 296 -23.07 20.87 -22.06
N SER A 297 -22.85 21.47 -23.24
CA SER A 297 -23.11 22.91 -23.47
C SER A 297 -24.59 23.25 -23.70
N ALA A 298 -25.38 22.35 -24.28
CA ALA A 298 -26.83 22.54 -24.43
C ALA A 298 -27.56 22.40 -23.09
N ASP A 299 -27.16 21.44 -22.25
CA ASP A 299 -27.65 21.28 -20.88
C ASP A 299 -27.31 22.51 -20.03
N LEU A 300 -26.13 23.11 -20.24
CA LEU A 300 -25.72 24.37 -19.61
C LEU A 300 -26.65 25.56 -19.96
N VAL A 301 -26.96 25.78 -21.24
CA VAL A 301 -27.82 26.89 -21.70
C VAL A 301 -29.29 26.65 -21.33
N GLY A 302 -29.70 25.38 -21.32
CA GLY A 302 -30.99 24.95 -20.79
C GLY A 302 -31.09 25.24 -19.29
N ASN A 303 -30.09 24.84 -18.50
CA ASN A 303 -30.10 24.97 -17.05
C ASN A 303 -29.89 26.41 -16.56
N SER A 304 -29.09 27.22 -17.24
CA SER A 304 -28.93 28.65 -16.91
C SER A 304 -30.19 29.49 -17.21
N ASN A 305 -31.01 29.10 -18.20
CA ASN A 305 -32.36 29.65 -18.39
C ASN A 305 -33.40 29.07 -17.40
N HIS A 306 -33.21 27.84 -16.91
CA HIS A 306 -34.05 27.23 -15.87
C HIS A 306 -33.75 27.73 -14.45
N LEU A 307 -32.52 28.17 -14.17
CA LEU A 307 -32.14 28.91 -12.96
C LEU A 307 -32.93 30.23 -12.83
N LEU A 308 -33.43 30.79 -13.94
CA LEU A 308 -34.35 31.93 -13.94
C LEU A 308 -35.84 31.54 -14.00
N ARG A 309 -36.19 30.27 -14.32
CA ARG A 309 -37.57 29.75 -14.36
C ARG A 309 -37.65 28.24 -14.08
N GLY A 310 -37.89 27.88 -12.82
CA GLY A 310 -38.72 26.74 -12.36
C GLY A 310 -38.30 25.30 -12.71
N VAL A 311 -38.09 24.49 -11.66
CA VAL A 311 -37.65 23.07 -11.63
C VAL A 311 -38.79 22.09 -11.98
N SER A 312 -38.57 21.11 -12.89
CA SER A 312 -39.25 19.77 -12.89
C SER A 312 -38.85 18.77 -14.02
N HIS A 313 -37.63 18.77 -14.58
CA HIS A 313 -37.29 17.82 -15.67
C HIS A 313 -36.01 16.98 -15.55
N SER A 314 -35.18 17.17 -14.52
CA SER A 314 -33.87 16.49 -14.38
C SER A 314 -33.96 15.00 -14.01
N GLN A 315 -35.03 14.55 -13.33
CA GLN A 315 -35.14 13.17 -12.83
C GLN A 315 -35.12 12.07 -13.92
N ARG A 316 -35.52 12.39 -15.17
CA ARG A 316 -35.66 11.38 -16.25
C ARG A 316 -34.38 11.10 -17.04
N ILE A 317 -33.35 11.94 -16.87
CA ILE A 317 -32.08 11.79 -17.60
C ILE A 317 -31.06 11.03 -16.74
N PHE A 318 -31.14 11.15 -15.41
CA PHE A 318 -30.33 10.37 -14.47
C PHE A 318 -30.58 8.86 -14.55
N ASP A 319 -31.81 8.43 -14.87
CA ASP A 319 -32.14 7.02 -15.10
C ASP A 319 -31.47 6.44 -16.38
N ALA A 320 -30.92 7.29 -17.27
CA ALA A 320 -30.32 6.86 -18.55
C ALA A 320 -28.79 6.76 -18.52
N MET A 321 -28.11 7.27 -17.49
CA MET A 321 -26.65 7.19 -17.33
C MET A 321 -26.30 6.12 -16.28
N GLY A 322 -25.88 4.95 -16.75
CA GLY A 322 -25.58 3.80 -15.88
C GLY A 322 -24.41 4.03 -14.91
N ALA A 323 -24.43 3.27 -13.81
CA ALA A 323 -23.53 3.33 -12.64
C ALA A 323 -22.01 3.23 -12.92
N SER A 324 -21.58 2.83 -14.12
CA SER A 324 -20.17 2.59 -14.45
C SER A 324 -19.31 3.86 -14.51
N SER A 325 -19.90 5.00 -14.87
CA SER A 325 -19.15 6.26 -15.07
C SER A 325 -18.83 6.94 -13.74
N MET A 326 -19.69 6.77 -12.72
CA MET A 326 -19.51 7.33 -11.38
C MET A 326 -18.43 6.57 -10.58
N ALA A 327 -18.34 5.26 -10.77
CA ALA A 327 -17.33 4.42 -10.12
C ALA A 327 -15.90 4.81 -10.53
N GLN A 328 -15.66 5.07 -11.83
CA GLN A 328 -14.33 5.43 -12.34
C GLN A 328 -13.82 6.79 -11.84
N PHE A 329 -14.73 7.70 -11.50
CA PHE A 329 -14.39 9.01 -10.94
C PHE A 329 -13.96 8.89 -9.47
N MET A 330 -14.71 8.12 -8.66
CA MET A 330 -14.44 7.94 -7.23
C MET A 330 -13.11 7.21 -6.95
N THR A 331 -12.71 6.28 -7.83
CA THR A 331 -11.42 5.57 -7.71
C THR A 331 -10.20 6.50 -7.87
N ARG A 332 -10.30 7.59 -8.64
CA ARG A 332 -9.17 8.52 -8.84
C ARG A 332 -8.99 9.50 -7.68
N VAL A 333 -10.04 9.77 -6.90
CA VAL A 333 -10.00 10.69 -5.76
C VAL A 333 -9.39 10.02 -4.52
N GLY A 334 -9.63 8.71 -4.32
CA GLY A 334 -9.07 7.96 -3.18
C GLY A 334 -7.55 7.87 -3.15
N GLN A 335 -6.90 7.81 -4.33
CA GLN A 335 -5.45 7.62 -4.47
C GLN A 335 -4.58 8.81 -3.97
N THR A 336 -5.20 9.91 -3.54
CA THR A 336 -4.51 11.13 -3.07
C THR A 336 -4.43 11.23 -1.54
N ALA A 337 -5.27 10.49 -0.80
CA ALA A 337 -5.37 10.56 0.65
C ALA A 337 -4.33 9.70 1.40
N ASP A 338 -3.84 8.63 0.78
CA ASP A 338 -2.94 7.63 1.40
C ASP A 338 -1.50 8.14 1.66
N ARG A 339 -1.19 9.40 1.35
CA ARG A 339 0.17 9.96 1.44
C ARG A 339 0.48 10.76 2.73
N MET A 340 -0.42 10.83 3.71
CA MET A 340 -0.25 11.71 4.89
C MET A 340 -0.12 11.03 6.27
N ASP A 341 -0.34 9.72 6.41
CA ASP A 341 -0.35 9.05 7.73
C ASP A 341 1.04 8.63 8.28
N ALA A 342 2.13 8.88 7.56
CA ALA A 342 3.46 8.35 7.88
C ALA A 342 4.26 9.14 8.94
N PHE A 343 3.65 9.94 9.82
CA PHE A 343 4.40 10.85 10.73
C PHE A 343 4.14 10.68 12.24
N ALA A 344 3.31 9.73 12.68
CA ALA A 344 2.84 9.69 14.07
C ALA A 344 3.53 8.66 15.01
N ASP A 345 4.34 7.73 14.50
CA ASP A 345 4.86 6.62 15.33
C ASP A 345 6.27 6.86 15.88
N LEU A 346 6.36 7.68 16.93
CA LEU A 346 7.53 7.69 17.82
C LEU A 346 7.09 7.81 19.29
N THR A 347 7.63 6.90 20.13
CA THR A 347 7.83 6.94 21.60
C THR A 347 6.78 6.33 22.59
N ILE A 348 7.13 5.20 23.27
CA ILE A 348 7.34 5.01 24.76
C ILE A 348 6.89 3.65 25.39
N ASN A 349 7.93 2.85 25.71
CA ASN A 349 8.33 2.11 26.96
C ASN A 349 7.43 1.13 27.73
N GLY A 350 7.91 -0.12 27.84
CA GLY A 350 7.61 -1.12 28.89
C GLY A 350 8.87 -1.67 29.57
N ALA A 351 9.12 -1.32 30.83
CA ALA A 351 10.26 -1.81 31.62
C ALA A 351 9.97 -2.01 33.12
N ARG A 352 8.74 -2.38 33.52
CA ARG A 352 8.36 -2.53 34.96
C ARG A 352 7.78 -3.88 35.38
N ALA A 353 7.75 -4.89 34.50
CA ALA A 353 7.13 -6.19 34.83
C ALA A 353 8.10 -7.23 35.46
N ALA A 354 9.42 -7.09 35.27
CA ALA A 354 10.38 -8.13 35.65
C ALA A 354 10.64 -8.27 37.17
N ASP A 355 10.44 -7.22 37.97
CA ASP A 355 10.76 -7.23 39.41
C ASP A 355 9.70 -7.93 40.29
N ALA A 356 8.48 -8.15 39.77
CA ALA A 356 7.40 -8.79 40.53
C ALA A 356 7.56 -10.31 40.65
N ILE A 357 8.17 -10.95 39.64
CA ILE A 357 8.22 -12.43 39.53
C ILE A 357 9.31 -13.01 40.44
N ASN A 358 10.46 -12.33 40.56
CA ASN A 358 11.58 -12.81 41.38
C ASN A 358 11.32 -12.82 42.90
N ASN A 359 10.31 -12.08 43.36
CA ASN A 359 9.96 -12.01 44.78
C ASN A 359 9.00 -13.13 45.24
N GLY A 360 8.24 -13.75 44.31
CA GLY A 360 7.31 -14.85 44.63
C GLY A 360 8.00 -16.18 44.92
N ALA A 361 9.09 -16.48 44.20
CA ALA A 361 9.79 -17.77 44.29
C ALA A 361 10.48 -18.00 45.65
N ARG A 362 10.88 -16.94 46.36
CA ARG A 362 11.57 -17.04 47.66
C ARG A 362 10.63 -17.35 48.83
N PHE A 363 9.31 -17.22 48.65
CA PHE A 363 8.31 -17.45 49.69
C PHE A 363 7.91 -18.93 49.81
N ALA A 364 7.96 -19.70 48.71
CA ALA A 364 7.46 -21.07 48.66
C ALA A 364 8.41 -22.12 49.31
N ALA A 365 9.70 -21.82 49.46
CA ALA A 365 10.71 -22.78 49.91
C ALA A 365 10.71 -23.09 51.43
N ARG A 366 9.68 -22.71 52.20
CA ARG A 366 9.73 -22.71 53.68
C ARG A 366 8.81 -23.72 54.40
N PHE A 367 8.01 -24.57 53.73
CA PHE A 367 7.05 -25.46 54.42
C PHE A 367 6.96 -26.91 53.88
N PRO A 368 7.04 -27.97 54.73
CA PRO A 368 7.13 -29.39 54.28
C PRO A 368 5.82 -30.12 53.92
N VAL A 369 4.63 -29.51 54.05
CA VAL A 369 3.33 -30.16 53.73
C VAL A 369 3.07 -30.25 52.21
N PHE A 370 3.95 -29.69 51.38
CA PHE A 370 3.76 -29.54 49.94
C PHE A 370 4.44 -30.61 49.06
N ASN A 371 4.73 -31.82 49.57
CA ASN A 371 5.35 -32.87 48.76
C ASN A 371 4.50 -33.34 47.56
N GLY A 372 3.16 -33.17 47.57
CA GLY A 372 2.31 -33.36 46.39
C GLY A 372 2.42 -32.24 45.35
N ILE A 373 2.74 -31.02 45.80
CA ILE A 373 3.04 -29.88 44.93
C ILE A 373 4.46 -29.99 44.35
N ALA A 374 5.40 -30.68 45.00
CA ALA A 374 6.73 -30.94 44.46
C ALA A 374 6.70 -31.79 43.16
N ALA A 375 5.73 -32.72 43.03
CA ALA A 375 5.54 -33.47 41.79
C ALA A 375 4.94 -32.59 40.66
N GLY A 376 4.01 -31.71 40.98
CA GLY A 376 3.45 -30.73 40.03
C GLY A 376 4.45 -29.63 39.64
N ALA A 377 5.25 -29.16 40.59
CA ALA A 377 6.36 -28.23 40.36
C ALA A 377 7.48 -28.88 39.55
N GLY A 378 7.68 -30.20 39.66
CA GLY A 378 8.58 -30.97 38.80
C GLY A 378 8.13 -30.95 37.34
N ILE A 379 6.85 -31.15 37.06
CA ILE A 379 6.26 -31.08 35.71
C ILE A 379 6.38 -29.66 35.12
N VAL A 380 6.14 -28.63 35.94
CA VAL A 380 6.28 -27.22 35.51
C VAL A 380 7.74 -26.84 35.31
N ALA A 381 8.66 -27.32 36.15
CA ALA A 381 10.09 -27.08 36.00
C ALA A 381 10.67 -27.83 34.80
N ASP A 382 10.24 -29.06 34.54
CA ASP A 382 10.64 -29.83 33.35
C ASP A 382 10.00 -29.24 32.08
N GLY A 383 8.79 -28.66 32.15
CA GLY A 383 8.18 -27.91 31.06
C GLY A 383 8.90 -26.59 30.76
N TYR A 384 9.30 -25.85 31.80
CA TYR A 384 10.10 -24.64 31.65
C TYR A 384 11.53 -24.95 31.16
N ALA A 385 12.13 -26.04 31.60
CA ALA A 385 13.42 -26.51 31.10
C ALA A 385 13.31 -27.00 29.65
N ALA A 386 12.25 -27.71 29.27
CA ALA A 386 11.98 -28.08 27.88
C ALA A 386 11.76 -26.85 26.99
N TYR A 387 11.10 -25.80 27.50
CA TYR A 387 10.94 -24.52 26.80
C TYR A 387 12.28 -23.79 26.60
N GLN A 388 13.17 -23.83 27.60
CA GLN A 388 14.54 -23.31 27.43
C GLN A 388 15.39 -24.16 26.49
N GLU A 389 15.27 -25.49 26.55
CA GLU A 389 15.98 -26.40 25.64
C GLU A 389 15.46 -26.26 24.19
N TYR A 390 14.17 -25.95 24.00
CA TYR A 390 13.55 -25.57 22.73
C TYR A 390 14.11 -24.25 22.19
N GLN A 391 14.19 -23.19 23.01
CA GLN A 391 14.80 -21.93 22.58
C GLN A 391 16.31 -22.02 22.29
N ASN A 392 16.98 -23.09 22.76
CA ASN A 392 18.39 -23.36 22.48
C ASN A 392 18.60 -24.44 21.40
N GLU A 393 17.55 -24.84 20.69
CA GLU A 393 17.56 -25.84 19.60
C GLU A 393 18.14 -27.23 19.98
N ASP A 394 18.15 -27.59 21.26
CA ASP A 394 18.61 -28.92 21.72
C ASP A 394 17.47 -29.95 21.65
N ASN A 395 17.27 -30.49 20.44
CA ASN A 395 16.22 -31.46 20.13
C ASN A 395 16.33 -32.78 20.93
N LEU A 396 17.55 -33.18 21.36
CA LEU A 396 17.74 -34.38 22.17
C LEU A 396 17.40 -34.11 23.65
N GLY A 397 17.77 -32.95 24.16
CA GLY A 397 17.36 -32.46 25.48
C GLY A 397 15.83 -32.40 25.60
N MET A 398 15.19 -31.72 24.64
CA MET A 398 13.73 -31.60 24.57
C MET A 398 13.03 -32.97 24.53
N ALA A 399 13.52 -33.93 23.73
CA ALA A 399 12.96 -35.27 23.66
C ALA A 399 13.12 -36.04 24.99
N MET A 400 14.26 -35.92 25.68
CA MET A 400 14.47 -36.55 26.99
C MET A 400 13.59 -35.94 28.09
N ARG A 401 13.34 -34.63 28.04
CA ARG A 401 12.37 -33.96 28.94
C ARG A 401 10.92 -34.33 28.63
N GLY A 402 10.58 -34.48 27.35
CA GLY A 402 9.27 -34.96 26.90
C GLY A 402 8.95 -36.37 27.40
N VAL A 403 9.93 -37.28 27.39
CA VAL A 403 9.80 -38.62 28.01
C VAL A 403 9.65 -38.53 29.54
N GLY A 404 10.31 -37.56 30.18
CA GLY A 404 10.14 -37.24 31.61
C GLY A 404 8.69 -36.82 31.93
N LEU A 405 8.13 -35.88 31.16
CA LEU A 405 6.74 -35.40 31.29
C LEU A 405 5.71 -36.53 31.09
N ALA A 406 5.92 -37.38 30.06
CA ALA A 406 5.06 -38.54 29.80
C ALA A 406 5.11 -39.59 30.92
N SER A 407 6.28 -39.81 31.52
CA SER A 407 6.45 -40.75 32.65
C SER A 407 5.82 -40.23 33.96
N GLY A 408 5.82 -38.91 34.17
CA GLY A 408 5.13 -38.24 35.28
C GLY A 408 3.60 -38.35 35.17
N ALA A 409 3.06 -38.19 33.96
CA ALA A 409 1.64 -38.38 33.70
C ALA A 409 1.20 -39.86 33.83
N ALA A 410 2.01 -40.79 33.33
CA ALA A 410 1.74 -42.23 33.42
C ALA A 410 1.77 -42.76 34.87
N SER A 411 2.65 -42.22 35.72
CA SER A 411 2.73 -42.59 37.14
C SER A 411 1.54 -42.07 37.95
N LEU A 412 1.01 -40.89 37.63
CA LEU A 412 -0.25 -40.38 38.19
C LEU A 412 -1.47 -41.22 37.74
N ALA A 413 -1.51 -41.65 36.48
CA ALA A 413 -2.56 -42.55 35.97
C ALA A 413 -2.50 -43.95 36.63
N ALA A 414 -1.31 -44.51 36.84
CA ALA A 414 -1.13 -45.81 37.50
C ALA A 414 -1.57 -45.79 38.99
N ILE A 415 -1.34 -44.68 39.70
CA ILE A 415 -1.81 -44.47 41.09
C ILE A 415 -3.35 -44.43 41.15
N THR A 416 -3.99 -43.92 40.09
CA THR A 416 -5.45 -43.79 39.98
C THR A 416 -6.13 -45.12 39.65
N VAL A 417 -5.48 -46.02 38.90
CA VAL A 417 -6.03 -47.35 38.52
C VAL A 417 -5.85 -48.41 39.63
N MET A 418 -4.84 -48.27 40.50
CA MET A 418 -4.54 -49.25 41.55
C MET A 418 -5.28 -49.05 42.88
N SER A 419 -6.06 -47.97 43.05
CA SER A 419 -6.77 -47.68 44.30
C SER A 419 -8.28 -47.79 44.14
N GLY A 420 -8.90 -48.74 44.85
CA GLY A 420 -10.36 -48.83 45.01
C GLY A 420 -10.96 -47.57 45.68
N PRO A 421 -12.28 -47.54 45.94
CA PRO A 421 -13.13 -46.35 45.80
C PRO A 421 -12.60 -45.14 46.59
N ALA A 422 -11.80 -44.32 45.91
CA ALA A 422 -11.17 -43.13 46.46
C ALA A 422 -11.54 -41.92 45.60
N ALA A 423 -12.69 -41.33 45.91
CA ALA A 423 -13.16 -40.07 45.33
C ALA A 423 -12.11 -38.93 45.30
N PRO A 424 -11.18 -38.80 46.29
CA PRO A 424 -10.19 -37.72 46.27
C PRO A 424 -9.11 -37.86 45.19
N ILE A 425 -8.70 -39.09 44.84
CA ILE A 425 -7.59 -39.32 43.88
C ILE A 425 -8.09 -39.08 42.45
N THR A 426 -9.32 -39.50 42.13
CA THR A 426 -9.99 -39.13 40.87
C THR A 426 -10.20 -37.62 40.74
N LEU A 427 -10.41 -36.90 41.85
CA LEU A 427 -10.58 -35.44 41.82
C LEU A 427 -9.25 -34.76 41.53
N VAL A 428 -8.15 -35.21 42.14
CA VAL A 428 -6.80 -34.73 41.81
C VAL A 428 -6.41 -35.09 40.38
N GLY A 429 -6.73 -36.31 39.90
CA GLY A 429 -6.50 -36.72 38.51
C GLY A 429 -7.29 -35.89 37.51
N ALA A 430 -8.56 -35.62 37.78
CA ALA A 430 -9.40 -34.73 36.95
C ALA A 430 -8.94 -33.27 37.01
N THR A 431 -8.43 -32.80 38.16
CA THR A 431 -7.83 -31.46 38.28
C THR A 431 -6.52 -31.38 37.52
N VAL A 432 -5.67 -32.40 37.56
CA VAL A 432 -4.42 -32.43 36.76
C VAL A 432 -4.75 -32.49 35.27
N VAL A 433 -5.65 -33.37 34.83
CA VAL A 433 -6.08 -33.41 33.42
C VAL A 433 -6.76 -32.11 33.01
N GLY A 434 -7.56 -31.49 33.89
CA GLY A 434 -8.19 -30.19 33.65
C GLY A 434 -7.19 -29.04 33.59
N LEU A 435 -6.15 -29.05 34.42
CA LEU A 435 -5.06 -28.07 34.39
C LEU A 435 -4.10 -28.31 33.22
N THR A 436 -3.91 -29.57 32.78
CA THR A 436 -3.15 -29.91 31.59
C THR A 436 -3.93 -29.57 30.34
N ALA A 437 -5.24 -29.82 30.29
CA ALA A 437 -6.10 -29.38 29.19
C ALA A 437 -6.19 -27.86 29.14
N TRP A 438 -6.39 -27.19 30.27
CA TRP A 438 -6.32 -25.72 30.36
C TRP A 438 -4.92 -25.19 30.02
N GLY A 439 -3.85 -25.89 30.38
CA GLY A 439 -2.48 -25.52 30.03
C GLY A 439 -2.18 -25.71 28.55
N ILE A 440 -2.70 -26.79 27.94
CA ILE A 440 -2.65 -27.05 26.50
C ILE A 440 -3.47 -25.99 25.75
N ASP A 441 -4.67 -25.68 26.23
CA ASP A 441 -5.56 -24.66 25.67
C ASP A 441 -5.02 -23.24 25.88
N ALA A 442 -4.36 -22.97 27.01
CA ALA A 442 -3.69 -21.68 27.24
C ALA A 442 -2.38 -21.53 26.45
N MET A 443 -1.79 -22.63 25.96
CA MET A 443 -0.56 -22.63 25.15
C MET A 443 -0.82 -22.79 23.64
N TRP A 444 -1.93 -23.42 23.25
CA TRP A 444 -2.25 -23.83 21.87
C TRP A 444 -3.74 -23.72 21.52
N GLY A 445 -4.57 -23.20 22.42
CA GLY A 445 -5.96 -22.89 22.13
C GLY A 445 -6.05 -21.62 21.31
N GLU A 446 -6.92 -21.65 20.30
CA GLU A 446 -7.30 -20.47 19.52
C GLU A 446 -7.80 -19.39 20.48
N SER A 447 -7.26 -18.17 20.35
CA SER A 447 -7.72 -17.06 21.17
C SER A 447 -9.21 -16.77 20.92
N ASP A 448 -9.92 -16.25 21.93
CA ASP A 448 -11.32 -15.85 21.77
C ASP A 448 -11.50 -14.84 20.61
N LEU A 449 -10.50 -13.98 20.37
CA LEU A 449 -10.52 -12.97 19.32
C LEU A 449 -10.33 -13.58 17.93
N THR A 450 -9.38 -14.49 17.76
CA THR A 450 -9.19 -15.25 16.51
C THR A 450 -10.45 -16.04 16.17
N GLY A 451 -11.04 -16.70 17.17
CA GLY A 451 -12.32 -17.41 17.01
C GLY A 451 -13.46 -16.50 16.56
N GLN A 452 -13.55 -15.28 17.12
CA GLN A 452 -14.55 -14.27 16.70
C GLN A 452 -14.29 -13.78 15.27
N ILE A 453 -13.04 -13.48 14.91
CA ILE A 453 -12.66 -13.05 13.56
C ILE A 453 -13.03 -14.12 12.53
N ARG A 454 -12.72 -15.40 12.79
CA ARG A 454 -13.10 -16.51 11.89
C ARG A 454 -14.61 -16.69 11.80
N GLN A 455 -15.37 -16.40 12.85
CA GLN A 455 -16.84 -16.40 12.80
C GLN A 455 -17.37 -15.25 11.92
N ASP A 456 -16.82 -14.04 12.08
CA ASP A 456 -17.19 -12.89 11.25
C ASP A 456 -16.86 -13.13 9.77
N LEU A 457 -15.68 -13.68 9.47
CA LEU A 457 -15.27 -14.05 8.11
C LEU A 457 -16.16 -15.13 7.51
N ARG A 458 -16.66 -16.08 8.31
CA ARG A 458 -17.65 -17.07 7.86
C ARG A 458 -19.00 -16.43 7.58
N ALA A 459 -19.42 -15.49 8.43
CA ALA A 459 -20.68 -14.77 8.28
C ALA A 459 -20.70 -13.88 7.03
N LEU A 460 -19.55 -13.31 6.66
CA LEU A 460 -19.33 -12.60 5.38
C LEU A 460 -19.25 -13.54 4.15
N GLY A 461 -19.36 -14.86 4.33
CA GLY A 461 -19.22 -15.84 3.25
C GLY A 461 -17.79 -16.08 2.75
N ILE A 462 -16.82 -15.26 3.18
CA ILE A 462 -15.41 -15.32 2.80
C ILE A 462 -14.79 -16.68 3.17
N SER A 463 -14.87 -17.08 4.44
CA SER A 463 -14.31 -18.37 4.89
C SER A 463 -15.07 -19.58 4.34
N SER A 464 -16.39 -19.45 4.12
CA SER A 464 -17.22 -20.54 3.58
C SER A 464 -16.85 -20.92 2.14
N GLN A 465 -16.48 -19.95 1.30
CA GLN A 465 -16.07 -20.21 -0.08
C GLN A 465 -14.72 -20.93 -0.14
N GLU A 466 -13.75 -20.51 0.67
CA GLU A 466 -12.43 -21.14 0.75
C GLU A 466 -12.54 -22.55 1.35
N GLU A 467 -13.32 -22.74 2.41
CA GLU A 467 -13.52 -24.07 3.00
C GLU A 467 -14.20 -25.03 2.01
N ASN A 468 -15.18 -24.57 1.22
CA ASN A 468 -15.81 -25.40 0.20
C ASN A 468 -14.83 -25.77 -0.92
N THR A 469 -14.02 -24.81 -1.37
CA THR A 469 -12.97 -25.03 -2.38
C THR A 469 -11.93 -26.02 -1.88
N PHE A 470 -11.43 -25.80 -0.65
CA PHE A 470 -10.52 -26.71 0.03
C PHE A 470 -11.12 -28.11 0.10
N ARG A 471 -12.35 -28.26 0.61
CA ARG A 471 -13.04 -29.56 0.67
C ARG A 471 -13.16 -30.21 -0.71
N ASP A 472 -13.45 -29.46 -1.76
CA ASP A 472 -13.59 -30.00 -3.12
C ASP A 472 -12.25 -30.47 -3.70
N LEU A 473 -11.15 -29.78 -3.37
CA LEU A 473 -9.81 -30.15 -3.79
C LEU A 473 -9.25 -31.32 -2.96
N THR A 474 -9.45 -31.32 -1.64
CA THR A 474 -8.84 -32.27 -0.69
C THR A 474 -9.69 -33.50 -0.39
N THR A 475 -10.96 -33.54 -0.80
CA THR A 475 -11.83 -34.69 -0.55
C THR A 475 -12.53 -35.20 -1.80
N ARG A 476 -13.03 -36.43 -1.72
CA ARG A 476 -13.92 -37.00 -2.74
C ARG A 476 -15.16 -37.61 -2.07
N PRO A 477 -16.34 -37.53 -2.71
CA PRO A 477 -17.53 -38.20 -2.22
C PRO A 477 -17.39 -39.72 -2.39
N VAL A 478 -17.71 -40.48 -1.34
CA VAL A 478 -17.81 -41.94 -1.34
C VAL A 478 -19.15 -42.34 -0.77
N THR A 479 -19.97 -42.94 -1.62
CA THR A 479 -21.27 -43.47 -1.26
C THR A 479 -21.11 -44.85 -0.64
N ARG A 480 -21.49 -45.00 0.64
CA ARG A 480 -21.50 -46.30 1.34
C ARG A 480 -22.93 -46.75 1.60
N PRO A 481 -23.24 -48.05 1.42
CA PRO A 481 -24.52 -48.60 1.85
C PRO A 481 -24.62 -48.52 3.38
N GLN A 482 -25.67 -47.88 3.87
CA GLN A 482 -25.99 -47.78 5.30
C GLN A 482 -26.70 -49.06 5.75
N ARG A 483 -26.38 -49.53 6.96
CA ARG A 483 -26.96 -50.73 7.56
C ARG A 483 -28.44 -50.46 7.87
N GLY A 484 -29.32 -50.73 6.90
CA GLY A 484 -30.74 -50.36 6.94
C GLY A 484 -31.38 -50.09 5.58
N GLY A 485 -30.63 -50.11 4.48
CA GLY A 485 -31.18 -50.01 3.11
C GLY A 485 -31.10 -48.62 2.45
N GLY A 486 -30.39 -47.67 3.06
CA GLY A 486 -30.06 -46.37 2.44
C GLY A 486 -28.62 -46.31 1.94
N THR A 487 -28.29 -45.29 1.15
CA THR A 487 -26.90 -44.94 0.82
C THR A 487 -26.56 -43.60 1.47
N GLN A 488 -25.44 -43.52 2.19
CA GLN A 488 -24.93 -42.27 2.73
C GLN A 488 -23.65 -41.89 2.00
N THR A 489 -23.61 -40.67 1.45
CA THR A 489 -22.42 -40.11 0.84
C THR A 489 -21.59 -39.45 1.92
N HIS A 490 -20.37 -39.95 2.14
CA HIS A 490 -19.39 -39.32 3.02
C HIS A 490 -18.24 -38.78 2.17
N ARG A 491 -17.64 -37.66 2.57
CA ARG A 491 -16.39 -37.20 1.97
C ARG A 491 -15.22 -37.90 2.65
N VAL A 492 -14.24 -38.33 1.88
CA VAL A 492 -12.96 -38.87 2.37
C VAL A 492 -11.82 -38.09 1.74
N ALA A 493 -10.77 -37.84 2.52
CA ALA A 493 -9.55 -37.21 2.04
C ALA A 493 -8.97 -37.97 0.83
N VAL A 494 -8.42 -37.23 -0.12
CA VAL A 494 -7.64 -37.78 -1.23
C VAL A 494 -6.14 -37.69 -0.90
N SER A 495 -5.30 -38.39 -1.67
CA SER A 495 -3.84 -38.31 -1.49
C SER A 495 -3.29 -36.97 -1.97
N ASP A 496 -2.14 -36.55 -1.47
CA ASP A 496 -1.49 -35.29 -1.87
C ASP A 496 -1.25 -35.20 -3.37
N GLU A 497 -0.88 -36.31 -4.02
CA GLU A 497 -0.75 -36.38 -5.49
C GLU A 497 -2.07 -36.05 -6.21
N THR A 498 -3.20 -36.46 -5.62
CA THR A 498 -4.52 -36.10 -6.15
C THR A 498 -4.84 -34.63 -5.89
N ILE A 499 -4.47 -34.10 -4.72
CA ILE A 499 -4.66 -32.67 -4.39
C ILE A 499 -3.85 -31.81 -5.35
N ARG A 500 -2.56 -32.11 -5.53
CA ARG A 500 -1.65 -31.48 -6.48
C ARG A 500 -2.20 -31.50 -7.91
N SER A 501 -2.64 -32.67 -8.39
CA SER A 501 -3.21 -32.80 -9.73
C SER A 501 -4.49 -31.97 -9.92
N ARG A 502 -5.32 -31.85 -8.87
CA ARG A 502 -6.52 -30.99 -8.90
C ARG A 502 -6.15 -29.51 -8.86
N ALA A 503 -5.18 -29.12 -8.03
CA ALA A 503 -4.70 -27.75 -7.93
C ALA A 503 -4.07 -27.26 -9.24
N GLN A 504 -3.40 -28.13 -10.01
CA GLN A 504 -2.92 -27.82 -11.35
C GLN A 504 -4.06 -27.43 -12.32
N GLN A 505 -5.24 -28.04 -12.16
CA GLN A 505 -6.42 -27.77 -13.00
C GLN A 505 -7.29 -26.64 -12.47
N ALA A 506 -7.09 -26.24 -11.21
CA ALA A 506 -7.81 -25.18 -10.55
C ALA A 506 -7.37 -23.80 -11.06
N ASP A 507 -8.23 -22.79 -10.96
CA ASP A 507 -7.82 -21.40 -11.21
C ASP A 507 -7.00 -20.83 -10.03
N ASN A 508 -6.44 -19.63 -10.19
CA ASN A 508 -5.64 -19.00 -9.14
C ASN A 508 -6.43 -18.74 -7.86
N ALA A 509 -7.70 -18.33 -7.94
CA ALA A 509 -8.52 -18.09 -6.76
C ALA A 509 -8.69 -19.39 -5.94
N GLN A 510 -8.87 -20.52 -6.62
CA GLN A 510 -8.96 -21.83 -5.97
C GLN A 510 -7.62 -22.31 -5.40
N ARG A 511 -6.49 -21.99 -6.04
CA ARG A 511 -5.14 -22.28 -5.51
C ARG A 511 -4.84 -21.43 -4.27
N VAL A 512 -5.19 -20.14 -4.28
CA VAL A 512 -5.10 -19.24 -3.11
C VAL A 512 -5.90 -19.83 -1.95
N ALA A 513 -7.17 -20.18 -2.20
CA ALA A 513 -8.04 -20.79 -1.19
C ALA A 513 -7.44 -22.06 -0.57
N LEU A 514 -6.86 -22.93 -1.39
CA LEU A 514 -6.19 -24.15 -0.92
C LEU A 514 -4.99 -23.83 -0.04
N ILE A 515 -4.11 -22.93 -0.50
CA ILE A 515 -2.86 -22.59 0.20
C ILE A 515 -3.16 -21.86 1.52
N ASN A 516 -4.03 -20.84 1.48
CA ASN A 516 -4.48 -20.14 2.69
C ASN A 516 -5.07 -21.09 3.72
N GLN A 517 -5.89 -22.06 3.29
CA GLN A 517 -6.49 -23.00 4.23
C GLN A 517 -5.46 -23.93 4.91
N TYR A 518 -4.35 -24.24 4.23
CA TYR A 518 -3.22 -24.93 4.88
C TYR A 518 -2.45 -24.00 5.81
N MET A 519 -2.22 -22.75 5.42
CA MET A 519 -1.52 -21.74 6.23
C MET A 519 -2.37 -21.15 7.37
N ASP A 520 -3.68 -21.42 7.42
CA ASP A 520 -4.58 -21.03 8.52
C ASP A 520 -4.22 -21.73 9.85
N GLN A 521 -3.30 -22.69 9.83
CA GLN A 521 -2.72 -23.39 10.98
C GLN A 521 -1.22 -23.60 10.74
N TRP A 522 -0.50 -24.02 11.78
CA TRP A 522 0.89 -24.48 11.61
C TRP A 522 0.94 -25.64 10.63
N THR A 523 1.71 -25.48 9.56
CA THR A 523 1.85 -26.49 8.51
C THR A 523 2.84 -27.57 8.94
N ASP A 524 2.50 -28.83 8.70
CA ASP A 524 3.49 -29.91 8.81
C ASP A 524 4.35 -30.04 7.54
N GLY A 525 5.44 -30.82 7.62
CA GLY A 525 6.35 -30.97 6.49
C GLY A 525 5.74 -31.55 5.21
N ASP A 526 4.63 -32.31 5.29
CA ASP A 526 3.90 -32.83 4.13
C ASP A 526 3.00 -31.72 3.53
N GLU A 527 2.33 -30.94 4.38
CA GLU A 527 1.54 -29.77 3.98
C GLU A 527 2.41 -28.70 3.32
N GLU A 528 3.57 -28.37 3.90
CA GLU A 528 4.57 -27.49 3.28
C GLU A 528 5.00 -28.01 1.90
N THR A 529 5.23 -29.33 1.79
CA THR A 529 5.64 -29.96 0.53
C THR A 529 4.56 -29.77 -0.53
N LEU A 530 3.29 -29.92 -0.13
CA LEU A 530 2.16 -29.74 -1.01
C LEU A 530 2.00 -28.28 -1.45
N ILE A 531 2.06 -27.31 -0.52
CA ILE A 531 2.02 -25.87 -0.84
C ILE A 531 3.13 -25.52 -1.84
N TYR A 532 4.37 -25.91 -1.53
CA TYR A 532 5.52 -25.70 -2.41
C TYR A 532 5.29 -26.31 -3.79
N ASN A 533 4.79 -27.54 -3.88
CA ASN A 533 4.54 -28.18 -5.17
C ASN A 533 3.44 -27.48 -5.97
N VAL A 534 2.36 -27.00 -5.33
CA VAL A 534 1.30 -26.23 -6.01
C VAL A 534 1.85 -24.93 -6.59
N LEU A 535 2.65 -24.20 -5.81
CA LEU A 535 3.33 -22.98 -6.27
C LEU A 535 4.29 -23.28 -7.41
N MET A 536 5.07 -24.35 -7.29
CA MET A 536 6.06 -24.74 -8.29
C MET A 536 5.45 -25.32 -9.57
N ASP A 537 4.20 -25.78 -9.53
CA ASP A 537 3.50 -26.26 -10.72
C ASP A 537 2.66 -25.18 -11.42
N THR A 538 2.43 -24.04 -10.76
CA THR A 538 1.63 -22.95 -11.32
C THR A 538 2.35 -22.30 -12.50
N PRO A 539 1.77 -22.25 -13.72
CA PRO A 539 2.46 -21.73 -14.90
C PRO A 539 2.96 -20.29 -14.73
N THR A 540 4.13 -19.96 -15.29
CA THR A 540 4.57 -18.56 -15.43
C THR A 540 3.93 -17.85 -16.63
N ALA A 541 3.35 -18.63 -17.57
CA ALA A 541 2.68 -18.10 -18.74
C ALA A 541 1.53 -17.15 -18.34
N ASN A 542 1.39 -16.05 -19.09
CA ASN A 542 0.37 -15.02 -18.86
C ASN A 542 0.39 -14.38 -17.47
N GLY A 543 1.47 -14.52 -16.70
CA GLY A 543 1.55 -13.96 -15.34
C GLY A 543 0.84 -14.78 -14.27
N GLU A 544 0.31 -15.97 -14.57
CA GLU A 544 -0.49 -16.76 -13.61
C GLU A 544 0.23 -16.99 -12.28
N PHE A 545 1.52 -17.31 -12.29
CA PHE A 545 2.30 -17.48 -11.06
C PHE A 545 2.44 -16.18 -10.25
N LEU A 546 2.65 -15.04 -10.90
CA LEU A 546 2.74 -13.75 -10.21
C LEU A 546 1.37 -13.34 -9.63
N ASP A 547 0.30 -13.51 -10.41
CA ASP A 547 -1.07 -13.24 -9.94
C ASP A 547 -1.41 -14.09 -8.72
N LEU A 548 -0.97 -15.36 -8.67
CA LEU A 548 -1.14 -16.24 -7.53
C LEU A 548 -0.33 -15.72 -6.32
N ILE A 549 0.95 -15.45 -6.49
CA ILE A 549 1.84 -14.99 -5.40
C ILE A 549 1.42 -13.64 -4.84
N GLU A 550 0.95 -12.71 -5.68
CA GLU A 550 0.51 -11.37 -5.25
C GLU A 550 -0.82 -11.41 -4.48
N GLN A 551 -1.55 -12.53 -4.52
CA GLN A 551 -2.77 -12.75 -3.74
C GLN A 551 -2.54 -13.51 -2.43
N LEU A 552 -1.35 -14.07 -2.21
CA LEU A 552 -1.01 -14.79 -0.99
C LEU A 552 -0.37 -13.87 0.05
N ASP A 553 -0.57 -14.19 1.32
CA ASP A 553 0.24 -13.63 2.39
C ASP A 553 1.64 -14.28 2.36
N THR A 554 2.55 -13.62 1.65
CA THR A 554 3.93 -14.09 1.50
C THR A 554 4.75 -14.00 2.79
N THR A 555 4.31 -13.24 3.79
CA THR A 555 4.94 -13.24 5.11
C THR A 555 4.61 -14.55 5.81
N THR A 556 3.33 -14.90 5.94
CA THR A 556 2.93 -16.20 6.51
C THR A 556 3.56 -17.35 5.73
N LEU A 557 3.51 -17.32 4.39
CA LEU A 557 4.15 -18.33 3.56
C LEU A 557 5.66 -18.49 3.81
N ALA A 558 6.40 -17.40 4.02
CA ALA A 558 7.83 -17.49 4.32
C ALA A 558 8.09 -18.12 5.71
N SER A 559 7.22 -17.84 6.69
CA SER A 559 7.29 -18.41 8.04
C SER A 559 6.99 -19.91 8.05
N GLU A 560 6.02 -20.34 7.24
CA GLU A 560 5.65 -21.75 7.11
C GLU A 560 6.67 -22.56 6.29
N MET A 561 7.53 -21.92 5.49
CA MET A 561 8.55 -22.61 4.68
C MET A 561 9.83 -22.89 5.48
N GLU A 562 9.77 -23.78 6.47
CA GLU A 562 10.91 -24.14 7.33
C GLU A 562 12.10 -24.70 6.53
N ASN A 563 11.83 -25.42 5.43
CA ASN A 563 12.88 -25.96 4.58
C ASN A 563 13.58 -24.87 3.75
N SER A 564 14.80 -24.48 4.14
CA SER A 564 15.59 -23.45 3.43
C SER A 564 15.75 -23.73 1.93
N THR A 565 15.82 -24.99 1.49
CA THR A 565 15.95 -25.32 0.05
C THR A 565 14.67 -24.95 -0.72
N ARG A 566 13.49 -25.27 -0.16
CA ARG A 566 12.20 -24.87 -0.74
C ARG A 566 12.04 -23.36 -0.73
N ALA A 567 12.37 -22.71 0.39
CA ALA A 567 12.31 -21.26 0.51
C ALA A 567 13.15 -20.55 -0.56
N VAL A 568 14.40 -20.99 -0.79
CA VAL A 568 15.23 -20.38 -1.85
C VAL A 568 14.68 -20.66 -3.24
N ASN A 569 14.25 -21.89 -3.53
CA ASN A 569 13.76 -22.23 -4.87
C ASN A 569 12.47 -21.44 -5.20
N LEU A 570 11.60 -21.24 -4.22
CA LEU A 570 10.41 -20.40 -4.37
C LEU A 570 10.81 -18.95 -4.61
N LEU A 571 11.74 -18.41 -3.82
CA LEU A 571 12.22 -17.04 -3.96
C LEU A 571 12.92 -16.79 -5.30
N GLU A 572 13.73 -17.73 -5.78
CA GLU A 572 14.34 -17.68 -7.12
C GLU A 572 13.27 -17.66 -8.21
N ARG A 573 12.23 -18.48 -8.08
CA ARG A 573 11.11 -18.48 -9.01
C ARG A 573 10.35 -17.16 -9.01
N MET A 574 10.09 -16.58 -7.84
CA MET A 574 9.46 -15.26 -7.72
C MET A 574 10.29 -14.21 -8.46
N GLY A 575 11.58 -14.10 -8.17
CA GLY A 575 12.47 -13.16 -8.87
C GLY A 575 12.47 -13.38 -10.39
N GLN A 576 12.59 -14.63 -10.83
CA GLN A 576 12.59 -14.98 -12.26
C GLN A 576 11.27 -14.60 -12.94
N ALA A 577 10.13 -14.83 -12.28
CA ALA A 577 8.82 -14.48 -12.83
C ALA A 577 8.63 -12.96 -12.98
N TYR A 578 9.14 -12.15 -12.04
CA TYR A 578 9.17 -10.70 -12.17
C TYR A 578 10.05 -10.25 -13.36
N LEU A 579 11.25 -10.82 -13.50
CA LEU A 579 12.11 -10.55 -14.66
C LEU A 579 11.46 -10.91 -15.99
N GLU A 580 10.84 -12.09 -16.08
CA GLU A 580 10.15 -12.56 -17.29
C GLU A 580 8.97 -11.66 -17.67
N ALA A 581 8.27 -11.11 -16.66
CA ALA A 581 7.20 -10.14 -16.86
C ALA A 581 7.70 -8.72 -17.15
N GLY A 582 9.01 -8.45 -17.07
CA GLY A 582 9.57 -7.10 -17.19
C GLY A 582 9.09 -6.16 -16.08
N ARG A 583 8.77 -6.69 -14.91
CA ARG A 583 8.28 -5.95 -13.73
C ARG A 583 9.38 -5.92 -12.68
N GLU A 584 9.50 -4.80 -11.95
CA GLU A 584 10.30 -4.78 -10.73
C GLU A 584 9.65 -5.67 -9.66
N PRO A 585 10.44 -6.29 -8.76
CA PRO A 585 9.90 -7.08 -7.66
C PRO A 585 8.91 -6.27 -6.82
N GLY A 586 7.69 -6.79 -6.69
CA GLY A 586 6.61 -6.16 -5.94
C GLY A 586 6.63 -6.50 -4.43
N PRO A 587 5.63 -6.00 -3.68
CA PRO A 587 5.54 -6.19 -2.22
C PRO A 587 5.59 -7.66 -1.79
N ALA A 588 4.95 -8.57 -2.53
CA ALA A 588 4.97 -10.00 -2.23
C ALA A 588 6.39 -10.58 -2.18
N PHE A 589 7.28 -10.11 -3.06
CA PHE A 589 8.68 -10.53 -3.07
C PHE A 589 9.47 -9.93 -1.89
N SER A 590 9.29 -8.65 -1.62
CA SER A 590 9.94 -7.96 -0.49
C SER A 590 9.51 -8.53 0.86
N ASN A 591 8.20 -8.71 1.07
CA ASN A 591 7.64 -9.25 2.30
C ASN A 591 8.15 -10.67 2.58
N TYR A 592 8.25 -11.51 1.55
CA TYR A 592 8.80 -12.86 1.67
C TYR A 592 10.28 -12.81 2.13
N LEU A 593 11.09 -11.96 1.51
CA LEU A 593 12.51 -11.78 1.85
C LEU A 593 12.72 -11.24 3.27
N GLU A 594 11.97 -10.21 3.64
CA GLU A 594 12.05 -9.61 4.97
C GLU A 594 11.64 -10.61 6.04
N ARG A 595 10.59 -11.39 5.80
CA ARG A 595 10.17 -12.41 6.75
C ARG A 595 11.21 -13.51 6.93
N LEU A 596 11.84 -13.99 5.86
CA LEU A 596 12.97 -14.92 6.00
C LEU A 596 14.10 -14.35 6.87
N ALA A 597 14.30 -13.03 6.86
CA ALA A 597 15.31 -12.37 7.70
C ALA A 597 14.86 -12.25 9.16
N THR A 598 13.59 -11.91 9.39
CA THR A 598 12.97 -11.89 10.73
C THR A 598 12.97 -13.27 11.38
N ASP A 599 12.76 -14.33 10.61
CA ASP A 599 12.80 -15.71 11.08
C ASP A 599 14.23 -16.28 11.12
N HIS A 600 15.24 -15.43 10.95
CA HIS A 600 16.65 -15.80 11.02
C HIS A 600 17.04 -16.94 10.05
N ASN A 601 16.32 -17.10 8.92
CA ASN A 601 16.60 -18.10 7.88
C ASN A 601 17.75 -17.66 6.95
N ALA A 602 18.89 -17.29 7.55
CA ALA A 602 20.06 -16.77 6.86
C ALA A 602 20.66 -17.74 5.84
N SER A 603 20.48 -19.04 6.03
CA SER A 603 20.88 -20.05 5.04
C SER A 603 20.14 -19.85 3.72
N ALA A 604 18.82 -19.64 3.77
CA ALA A 604 18.02 -19.37 2.57
C ALA A 604 18.44 -18.06 1.91
N ILE A 605 18.57 -16.98 2.68
CA ILE A 605 18.97 -15.66 2.18
C ILE A 605 20.37 -15.72 1.53
N HIS A 606 21.35 -16.30 2.21
CA HIS A 606 22.71 -16.42 1.70
C HIS A 606 22.76 -17.26 0.41
N SER A 607 22.03 -18.39 0.37
CA SER A 607 21.95 -19.23 -0.83
C SER A 607 21.26 -18.51 -2.00
N PHE A 608 20.21 -17.74 -1.74
CA PHE A 608 19.55 -16.91 -2.76
C PHE A 608 20.51 -15.88 -3.34
N LEU A 609 21.18 -15.08 -2.51
CA LEU A 609 22.13 -14.03 -2.94
C LEU A 609 23.39 -14.57 -3.67
N ASN A 610 23.64 -15.88 -3.60
CA ASN A 610 24.70 -16.53 -4.36
C ASN A 610 24.23 -17.09 -5.71
N ARG A 611 22.94 -17.35 -5.87
CA ARG A 611 22.36 -18.01 -7.04
C ARG A 611 21.54 -17.09 -7.93
N ALA A 612 20.92 -16.06 -7.35
CA ALA A 612 20.05 -15.13 -8.06
C ALA A 612 20.85 -14.35 -9.13
N PRO A 613 20.28 -14.12 -10.32
CA PRO A 613 20.82 -13.17 -11.30
C PRO A 613 21.06 -11.78 -10.70
N ASP A 614 22.09 -11.08 -11.19
CA ASP A 614 22.44 -9.73 -10.71
C ASP A 614 21.29 -8.75 -10.92
N GLU A 615 20.46 -8.95 -11.94
CA GLU A 615 19.26 -8.15 -12.22
C GLU A 615 18.23 -8.27 -11.09
N ILE A 616 17.98 -9.48 -10.57
CA ILE A 616 17.05 -9.68 -9.44
C ILE A 616 17.63 -9.10 -8.16
N GLN A 617 18.92 -9.34 -7.91
CA GLN A 617 19.58 -8.79 -6.73
C GLN A 617 19.50 -7.25 -6.76
N SER A 618 19.87 -6.64 -7.88
CA SER A 618 19.84 -5.18 -8.04
C SER A 618 18.43 -4.59 -7.96
N ALA A 619 17.39 -5.40 -8.16
CA ALA A 619 16.02 -4.95 -8.04
C ALA A 619 15.46 -4.98 -6.60
N VAL A 620 16.19 -5.56 -5.63
CA VAL A 620 15.79 -5.50 -4.20
C VAL A 620 16.01 -4.07 -3.67
N PRO A 621 14.96 -3.35 -3.20
CA PRO A 621 15.10 -1.99 -2.71
C PRO A 621 16.10 -1.85 -1.55
N ALA A 622 16.76 -0.69 -1.46
CA ALA A 622 17.73 -0.42 -0.38
C ALA A 622 17.09 -0.50 1.02
N SER A 623 15.86 -0.02 1.17
CA SER A 623 15.08 -0.10 2.41
C SER A 623 14.84 -1.54 2.85
N VAL A 624 14.47 -2.41 1.92
CA VAL A 624 14.25 -3.85 2.16
C VAL A 624 15.56 -4.52 2.59
N ARG A 625 16.67 -4.25 1.89
CA ARG A 625 18.00 -4.76 2.29
C ARG A 625 18.40 -4.29 3.69
N ARG A 626 18.08 -3.04 4.05
CA ARG A 626 18.35 -2.50 5.38
C ARG A 626 17.53 -3.22 6.45
N SER A 627 16.21 -3.34 6.25
CA SER A 627 15.30 -4.03 7.16
C SER A 627 15.70 -5.50 7.37
N MET A 628 16.10 -6.20 6.31
CA MET A 628 16.65 -7.54 6.40
C MET A 628 17.95 -7.60 7.23
N ALA A 629 18.88 -6.67 7.01
CA ALA A 629 20.13 -6.62 7.78
C ALA A 629 19.85 -6.34 9.26
N GLU A 630 19.00 -5.36 9.56
CA GLU A 630 18.58 -5.02 10.93
C GLU A 630 17.88 -6.21 11.62
N SER A 631 17.04 -6.95 10.89
CA SER A 631 16.37 -8.16 11.40
C SER A 631 17.37 -9.28 11.71
N LEU A 632 18.32 -9.56 10.82
CA LEU A 632 19.35 -10.57 11.05
C LEU A 632 20.31 -10.20 12.19
N MET A 633 20.46 -8.90 12.49
CA MET A 633 21.24 -8.39 13.62
C MET A 633 20.41 -8.25 14.91
N ALA A 634 19.10 -8.52 14.88
CA ALA A 634 18.26 -8.42 16.05
C ALA A 634 18.54 -9.60 16.99
N GLY A 635 18.97 -9.31 18.22
CA GLY A 635 19.33 -10.36 19.17
C GLY A 635 20.80 -10.75 19.07
N GLY A 636 21.09 -11.99 18.68
CA GLY A 636 22.46 -12.49 18.53
C GLY A 636 22.69 -13.02 17.12
N THR A 637 23.79 -12.58 16.49
CA THR A 637 24.13 -12.95 15.11
C THR A 637 25.02 -14.20 15.08
N SER A 638 24.59 -15.23 14.35
CA SER A 638 25.36 -16.43 14.02
C SER A 638 26.28 -16.20 12.82
N GLY A 639 27.30 -17.04 12.67
CA GLY A 639 28.22 -16.96 11.52
C GLY A 639 27.56 -17.18 10.15
N THR A 640 26.33 -17.72 10.08
CA THR A 640 25.57 -17.79 8.82
C THR A 640 24.83 -16.49 8.54
N GLU A 641 24.30 -15.84 9.58
CA GLU A 641 23.68 -14.51 9.49
C GLU A 641 24.72 -13.45 9.16
N GLU A 642 25.90 -13.48 9.78
CA GLU A 642 27.04 -12.63 9.41
C GLU A 642 27.34 -12.70 7.91
N ARG A 643 27.36 -13.92 7.35
CA ARG A 643 27.60 -14.16 5.92
C ARG A 643 26.44 -13.70 5.04
N ALA A 644 25.20 -13.83 5.51
CA ALA A 644 24.02 -13.32 4.82
C ALA A 644 24.02 -11.79 4.80
N ILE A 645 24.21 -11.13 5.95
CA ILE A 645 24.31 -9.67 6.10
C ILE A 645 25.44 -9.13 5.20
N TYR A 646 26.65 -9.68 5.31
CA TYR A 646 27.77 -9.22 4.49
C TYR A 646 27.48 -9.37 3.00
N ARG A 647 26.91 -10.51 2.57
CA ARG A 647 26.56 -10.73 1.16
C ARG A 647 25.46 -9.76 0.71
N LEU A 648 24.45 -9.52 1.54
CA LEU A 648 23.36 -8.58 1.27
C LEU A 648 23.90 -7.16 1.07
N LEU A 649 24.84 -6.72 1.92
CA LEU A 649 25.47 -5.42 1.77
C LEU A 649 26.44 -5.36 0.61
N ASN A 650 27.20 -6.42 0.33
CA ASN A 650 28.23 -6.44 -0.72
C ASN A 650 27.65 -6.61 -2.13
N THR A 651 26.43 -7.15 -2.27
CA THR A 651 25.74 -7.32 -3.56
C THR A 651 24.79 -6.17 -3.91
N ALA A 652 24.54 -5.24 -2.97
CA ALA A 652 23.84 -4.01 -3.29
C ALA A 652 24.60 -3.24 -4.38
N SER A 653 23.92 -2.53 -5.27
CA SER A 653 24.56 -1.52 -6.13
C SER A 653 25.12 -0.37 -5.28
N ASP A 654 26.01 0.45 -5.83
CA ASP A 654 26.62 1.55 -5.06
C ASP A 654 25.56 2.55 -4.57
N ALA A 655 24.60 2.91 -5.42
CA ALA A 655 23.48 3.77 -5.04
C ALA A 655 22.60 3.16 -3.92
N GLN A 656 22.37 1.84 -3.95
CA GLN A 656 21.62 1.16 -2.90
C GLN A 656 22.39 1.10 -1.59
N PHE A 657 23.69 0.83 -1.65
CA PHE A 657 24.56 0.81 -0.48
C PHE A 657 24.62 2.20 0.18
N ASP A 658 24.75 3.26 -0.63
CA ASP A 658 24.73 4.64 -0.15
C ASP A 658 23.41 4.98 0.55
N THR A 659 22.28 4.65 -0.08
CA THR A 659 20.94 4.89 0.49
C THR A 659 20.77 4.16 1.82
N LEU A 660 21.15 2.87 1.88
CA LEU A 660 21.06 2.05 3.08
C LEU A 660 21.89 2.63 4.24
N VAL A 661 23.12 3.07 3.97
CA VAL A 661 23.99 3.68 5.00
C VAL A 661 23.44 5.03 5.45
N GLN A 662 22.96 5.85 4.53
CA GLN A 662 22.43 7.18 4.86
C GLN A 662 21.16 7.10 5.72
N GLU A 663 20.24 6.20 5.37
CA GLU A 663 19.00 6.00 6.13
C GLU A 663 19.26 5.37 7.51
N GLY A 664 20.13 4.37 7.59
CA GLY A 664 20.47 3.71 8.87
C GLY A 664 21.35 4.57 9.78
N GLY A 665 22.14 5.47 9.21
CA GLY A 665 23.02 6.37 9.96
C GLY A 665 24.14 5.65 10.72
N LEU A 666 24.62 6.29 11.79
CA LEU A 666 25.72 5.75 12.61
C LEU A 666 25.31 4.54 13.45
N ASP A 667 24.06 4.48 13.91
CA ASP A 667 23.60 3.40 14.78
C ASP A 667 23.60 2.07 14.02
N PHE A 668 23.12 2.09 12.78
CA PHE A 668 23.19 0.94 11.89
C PHE A 668 24.64 0.49 11.61
N LEU A 669 25.57 1.42 11.37
CA LEU A 669 26.98 1.08 11.15
C LEU A 669 27.65 0.50 12.42
N ASN A 670 27.32 1.03 13.59
CA ASN A 670 27.82 0.51 14.86
C ASN A 670 27.31 -0.90 15.12
N GLN A 671 26.03 -1.17 14.83
CA GLN A 671 25.46 -2.52 14.95
C GLN A 671 26.10 -3.49 13.96
N LEU A 672 26.26 -3.10 12.69
CA LEU A 672 26.98 -3.95 11.71
C LEU A 672 28.37 -4.33 12.19
N TYR A 673 29.06 -3.41 12.84
CA TYR A 673 30.41 -3.65 13.33
C TYR A 673 30.46 -4.60 14.53
N SER A 674 29.47 -4.53 15.43
CA SER A 674 29.39 -5.46 16.56
C SER A 674 29.01 -6.87 16.13
N GLU A 675 28.20 -6.99 15.06
CA GLU A 675 27.68 -8.28 14.61
C GLU A 675 28.57 -8.98 13.57
N LEU A 676 29.30 -8.25 12.72
CA LEU A 676 30.10 -8.85 11.64
C LEU A 676 31.51 -9.25 12.10
N SER A 677 32.03 -10.35 11.53
CA SER A 677 33.44 -10.71 11.71
C SER A 677 34.39 -9.62 11.21
N GLU A 678 35.60 -9.55 11.77
CA GLU A 678 36.60 -8.54 11.44
C GLU A 678 36.84 -8.38 9.92
N THR A 679 36.93 -9.51 9.19
CA THR A 679 37.16 -9.49 7.74
C THR A 679 35.97 -8.90 6.98
N GLN A 680 34.74 -9.17 7.42
CA GLN A 680 33.53 -8.62 6.80
C GLN A 680 33.39 -7.13 7.11
N SER A 681 33.62 -6.73 8.36
CA SER A 681 33.66 -5.33 8.80
C SER A 681 34.67 -4.51 8.01
N GLN A 682 35.88 -5.05 7.77
CA GLN A 682 36.87 -4.42 6.88
C GLN A 682 36.36 -4.27 5.44
N GLY A 683 35.59 -5.23 4.94
CA GLY A 683 34.94 -5.16 3.63
C GLY A 683 33.93 -4.01 3.54
N ILE A 684 33.06 -3.87 4.55
CA ILE A 684 32.08 -2.77 4.62
C ILE A 684 32.77 -1.42 4.74
N LEU A 685 33.79 -1.31 5.61
CA LEU A 685 34.60 -0.09 5.75
C LEU A 685 35.30 0.32 4.45
N ARG A 686 35.81 -0.65 3.68
CA ARG A 686 36.39 -0.39 2.36
C ARG A 686 35.34 0.19 1.42
N ARG A 687 34.14 -0.39 1.39
CA ARG A 687 33.05 0.09 0.55
C ARG A 687 32.60 1.50 0.92
N LEU A 688 32.48 1.81 2.22
CA LEU A 688 32.23 3.17 2.72
C LEU A 688 33.30 4.18 2.26
N ALA A 689 34.57 3.75 2.20
CA ALA A 689 35.67 4.60 1.75
C ALA A 689 35.69 4.79 0.22
N GLN A 690 35.14 3.83 -0.53
CA GLN A 690 35.07 3.84 -2.00
C GLN A 690 33.79 4.47 -2.55
N SER A 691 32.78 4.73 -1.72
CA SER A 691 31.55 5.41 -2.13
C SER A 691 31.87 6.77 -2.77
N ASP A 692 31.23 7.07 -3.89
CA ASP A 692 31.28 8.38 -4.55
C ASP A 692 30.36 9.42 -3.86
N ASP A 693 29.47 8.97 -2.97
CA ASP A 693 28.56 9.83 -2.24
C ASP A 693 29.21 10.46 -1.00
N SER A 694 29.16 11.80 -0.93
CA SER A 694 29.82 12.57 0.12
C SER A 694 29.19 12.39 1.52
N ALA A 695 27.89 12.07 1.61
CA ALA A 695 27.20 11.84 2.87
C ALA A 695 27.57 10.46 3.43
N THR A 696 27.56 9.41 2.60
CA THR A 696 28.04 8.07 2.95
C THR A 696 29.49 8.11 3.42
N GLN A 697 30.38 8.79 2.68
CA GLN A 697 31.76 8.96 3.12
C GLN A 697 31.87 9.71 4.46
N THR A 698 30.97 10.67 4.72
CA THR A 698 30.95 11.40 6.01
C THR A 698 30.58 10.48 7.16
N LEU A 699 29.55 9.65 6.99
CA LEU A 699 29.16 8.64 7.96
C LEU A 699 30.28 7.62 8.19
N GLY A 700 30.90 7.11 7.11
CA GLY A 700 32.05 6.21 7.21
C GLY A 700 33.22 6.81 8.00
N ARG A 701 33.52 8.10 7.82
CA ARG A 701 34.54 8.81 8.63
C ARG A 701 34.17 8.94 10.10
N GLN A 702 32.91 9.25 10.38
CA GLN A 702 32.42 9.40 11.75
C GLN A 702 32.44 8.05 12.47
N PHE A 703 31.94 7.01 11.81
CA PHE A 703 31.97 5.63 12.27
C PHE A 703 33.41 5.15 12.55
N PHE A 704 34.34 5.31 11.61
CA PHE A 704 35.74 4.94 11.82
C PHE A 704 36.37 5.65 13.04
N ARG A 705 36.03 6.93 13.27
CA ARG A 705 36.49 7.66 14.47
C ARG A 705 35.86 7.13 15.77
N ALA A 706 34.64 6.62 15.72
CA ALA A 706 33.97 6.02 16.87
C ALA A 706 34.65 4.71 17.26
N VAL A 707 34.82 3.79 16.31
CA VAL A 707 35.56 2.52 16.50
C VAL A 707 36.97 2.79 17.05
N ALA A 708 37.68 3.76 16.47
CA ALA A 708 39.03 4.12 16.92
C ALA A 708 39.12 4.68 18.35
N ARG A 709 38.01 5.16 18.92
CA ARG A 709 37.95 5.63 20.30
C ARG A 709 37.61 4.52 21.29
N GLU A 710 36.76 3.58 20.91
CA GLU A 710 36.21 2.57 21.82
C GLU A 710 37.16 1.38 22.05
N GLU A 711 37.79 0.85 21.01
CA GLU A 711 38.62 -0.37 21.12
C GLU A 711 40.07 -0.11 21.57
N GLY A 712 40.43 1.16 21.82
CA GLY A 712 41.81 1.54 22.04
C GLY A 712 42.62 1.51 20.73
N GLN A 713 43.91 1.87 20.82
CA GLN A 713 44.71 2.17 19.63
C GLN A 713 44.99 0.95 18.73
N GLY A 714 44.81 -0.28 19.21
CA GLY A 714 45.29 -1.49 18.53
C GLY A 714 44.39 -2.06 17.46
N ASP A 715 43.17 -2.41 17.80
CA ASP A 715 42.24 -3.02 16.83
C ASP A 715 41.83 -2.00 15.76
N ALA A 716 41.68 -0.73 16.18
CA ALA A 716 41.52 0.41 15.29
C ALA A 716 42.68 0.62 14.30
N ALA A 717 43.92 0.37 14.73
CA ALA A 717 45.10 0.44 13.86
C ALA A 717 45.12 -0.70 12.84
N TYR A 718 44.76 -1.91 13.24
CA TYR A 718 44.64 -3.05 12.34
C TYR A 718 43.54 -2.84 11.31
N LEU A 719 42.37 -2.35 11.73
CA LEU A 719 41.27 -2.02 10.82
C LEU A 719 41.68 -0.92 9.84
N ALA A 720 42.33 0.14 10.33
CA ALA A 720 42.87 1.20 9.47
C ALA A 720 43.84 0.65 8.42
N ALA A 721 44.75 -0.22 8.84
CA ALA A 721 45.74 -0.86 7.97
C ALA A 721 45.08 -1.80 6.96
N GLY A 722 44.08 -2.58 7.39
CA GLY A 722 43.30 -3.51 6.56
C GLY A 722 42.50 -2.77 5.48
N VAL A 723 41.82 -1.68 5.85
CA VAL A 723 41.12 -0.81 4.89
C VAL A 723 42.10 -0.24 3.87
N LEU A 724 43.20 0.36 4.33
CA LEU A 724 44.22 0.94 3.44
C LEU A 724 44.89 -0.10 2.55
N SER A 725 45.08 -1.34 3.01
CA SER A 725 45.68 -2.41 2.21
C SER A 725 44.86 -2.76 0.96
N GLY A 726 43.54 -2.59 1.03
CA GLY A 726 42.61 -2.89 -0.05
C GLY A 726 42.32 -1.74 -1.01
N LEU A 727 42.76 -0.52 -0.69
CA LEU A 727 42.63 0.65 -1.56
C LEU A 727 43.87 0.80 -2.45
N SER A 728 43.72 1.29 -3.67
CA SER A 728 44.82 1.71 -4.55
C SER A 728 45.46 3.02 -4.06
N ASP A 729 46.67 3.31 -4.53
CA ASP A 729 47.36 4.55 -4.17
C ASP A 729 46.58 5.81 -4.61
N ALA A 730 45.85 5.73 -5.73
CA ALA A 730 44.98 6.81 -6.21
C ALA A 730 43.75 6.99 -5.31
N GLU A 731 43.12 5.91 -4.88
CA GLU A 731 41.99 5.95 -3.93
C GLU A 731 42.43 6.54 -2.59
N ILE A 732 43.59 6.12 -2.05
CA ILE A 732 44.14 6.68 -0.80
C ILE A 732 44.44 8.18 -0.95
N GLN A 733 44.92 8.62 -2.11
CA GLN A 733 45.16 10.04 -2.39
C GLN A 733 43.87 10.84 -2.57
N ALA A 734 42.79 10.20 -3.02
CA ALA A 734 41.46 10.80 -3.15
C ALA A 734 40.74 10.90 -1.79
N LEU A 735 41.12 10.08 -0.79
CA LEU A 735 40.57 10.20 0.56
C LEU A 735 40.86 11.59 1.17
N PRO A 736 39.92 12.15 1.95
CA PRO A 736 40.16 13.39 2.67
C PRO A 736 41.39 13.30 3.58
N ARG A 737 42.26 14.31 3.52
CA ARG A 737 43.53 14.33 4.28
C ARG A 737 43.35 14.07 5.79
N SER A 738 42.26 14.55 6.39
CA SER A 738 41.97 14.34 7.81
C SER A 738 41.66 12.88 8.17
N THR A 739 41.03 12.13 7.27
CA THR A 739 40.81 10.67 7.42
C THR A 739 42.13 9.94 7.38
N VAL A 740 42.94 10.23 6.36
CA VAL A 740 44.25 9.58 6.18
C VAL A 740 45.18 9.89 7.36
N GLN A 741 45.15 11.13 7.87
CA GLN A 741 45.88 11.55 9.07
C GLN A 741 45.47 10.76 10.32
N ALA A 742 44.16 10.61 10.56
CA ALA A 742 43.66 9.84 11.70
C ALA A 742 44.05 8.35 11.61
N MET A 743 43.92 7.75 10.42
CA MET A 743 44.34 6.36 10.17
C MET A 743 45.85 6.18 10.43
N GLY A 744 46.68 7.06 9.87
CA GLY A 744 48.14 6.95 10.07
C GLY A 744 48.60 7.24 11.48
N GLN A 745 47.97 8.18 12.20
CA GLN A 745 48.27 8.41 13.63
C GLN A 745 47.90 7.19 14.49
N THR A 746 46.76 6.57 14.21
CA THR A 746 46.31 5.35 14.92
C THR A 746 47.27 4.20 14.66
N MET A 747 47.60 3.91 13.40
CA MET A 747 48.57 2.88 13.02
C MET A 747 49.96 3.12 13.63
N LYS A 748 50.45 4.37 13.59
CA LYS A 748 51.73 4.74 14.19
C LYS A 748 51.73 4.54 15.70
N SER A 749 50.70 5.03 16.39
CA SER A 749 50.60 4.93 17.84
C SER A 749 50.57 3.47 18.30
N TYR A 750 49.83 2.62 17.58
CA TYR A 750 49.81 1.19 17.85
C TYR A 750 51.15 0.51 17.59
N TRP A 751 51.78 0.82 16.45
CA TRP A 751 53.10 0.32 16.12
C TRP A 751 54.14 0.72 17.18
N ASP A 752 54.13 1.97 17.63
CA ASP A 752 55.02 2.48 18.67
C ASP A 752 54.77 1.82 20.05
N SER A 753 53.53 1.38 20.32
CA SER A 753 53.11 0.79 21.60
C SER A 753 53.36 -0.72 21.73
N THR A 754 53.57 -1.45 20.63
CA THR A 754 53.72 -2.91 20.63
C THR A 754 55.19 -3.32 20.61
N ILE A 755 55.63 -4.09 21.63
CA ILE A 755 57.03 -4.50 21.84
C ILE A 755 57.64 -5.24 20.63
N PHE A 756 56.80 -5.91 19.82
CA PHE A 756 57.24 -6.66 18.64
C PHE A 756 56.87 -6.03 17.29
N GLY A 757 56.15 -4.89 17.30
CA GLY A 757 55.72 -4.17 16.10
C GLY A 757 54.88 -5.00 15.13
N ASP A 758 53.57 -4.75 15.06
CA ASP A 758 52.72 -5.37 14.05
C ASP A 758 53.16 -4.96 12.62
N SER A 759 53.47 -5.95 11.78
CA SER A 759 53.90 -5.73 10.40
C SER A 759 52.82 -5.12 9.51
N THR A 760 51.54 -5.37 9.81
CA THR A 760 50.40 -4.91 9.00
C THR A 760 50.21 -3.40 9.16
N SER A 761 50.12 -2.94 10.40
CA SER A 761 50.03 -1.52 10.77
C SER A 761 51.25 -0.73 10.29
N ARG A 762 52.45 -1.32 10.41
CA ARG A 762 53.68 -0.73 9.88
C ARG A 762 53.64 -0.58 8.37
N SER A 763 53.23 -1.61 7.63
CA SER A 763 53.14 -1.56 6.16
C SER A 763 52.14 -0.51 5.68
N GLY A 764 50.98 -0.43 6.33
CA GLY A 764 49.97 0.60 6.06
C GLY A 764 50.50 2.01 6.32
N PHE A 765 51.15 2.23 7.47
CA PHE A 765 51.76 3.52 7.80
C PHE A 765 52.89 3.92 6.83
N GLU A 766 53.81 3.01 6.51
CA GLU A 766 54.89 3.24 5.54
C GLU A 766 54.33 3.52 4.13
N ARG A 767 53.20 2.89 3.75
CA ARG A 767 52.49 3.20 2.51
C ARG A 767 51.95 4.64 2.50
N LEU A 768 51.32 5.10 3.58
CA LEU A 768 50.86 6.49 3.68
C LEU A 768 52.03 7.50 3.60
N GLN A 769 53.15 7.20 4.24
CA GLN A 769 54.35 8.05 4.14
C GLN A 769 54.90 8.10 2.70
N ARG A 770 54.94 6.97 1.99
CA ARG A 770 55.34 6.93 0.56
C ARG A 770 54.42 7.75 -0.34
N LEU A 771 53.12 7.83 0.00
CA LEU A 771 52.15 8.66 -0.70
C LEU A 771 52.23 10.15 -0.33
N GLY A 772 53.19 10.55 0.50
CA GLY A 772 53.46 11.94 0.83
C GLY A 772 52.66 12.50 2.01
N PHE A 773 51.95 11.65 2.75
CA PHE A 773 51.27 12.08 3.98
C PHE A 773 52.28 12.20 5.12
N GLN A 774 52.27 13.37 5.78
CA GLN A 774 53.13 13.65 6.93
C GLN A 774 52.32 13.54 8.22
N PHE A 775 52.87 12.81 9.20
CA PHE A 775 52.26 12.55 10.50
C PHE A 775 53.21 13.09 11.55
N TYR A 776 52.79 14.16 12.22
CA TYR A 776 53.53 14.82 13.30
C TYR A 776 53.13 14.28 14.66
#